data_AF-A0A938IBG1-F1
#
_entry.id   AF-A0A938IBG1-F1
#
_cell.length_a   1.000
_cell.length_b   1.000
_cell.length_c   1.000
_cell.angle_alpha   90.00
_cell.angle_beta   90.00
_cell.angle_gamma   90.00
#
_symmetry.space_group_name_H-M   'P 1'
#
loop_
_entity.id
_entity.type
_entity.pdbx_description
1 polymer ?
#
loop_
_entity_poly.entity_id
_entity_poly.type
_entity_poly.pdbx_seq_one_letter_code
_entity_poly.pdbx_strand_id
1 'polypeptide(L)'
;MPGFPRVSWASAGLPALLSALLLGTLPAQAPATDEAALVEAFRQTRRMLSTDKPKEARALLEQTLELHAERPYTIHHLYGIEDLLTLCSFWERYERPLAHDVISGELDQWNEQSGLIDVRYSSRPPQRKPRLKPRGSRSALEGLPSVHDRKDWYVGDETLVHPLSFAGSYSVELSGGIFPADLSSLRCVLAAEWDRAYVAGFVRGNEAFGNEWLGYVVRSDATSSEQYEKGELKLPVGSEITLRFSVSGSSVSVSCNGKRICAIDKPGDLWGGFALLGVSEIWDLRIEGKAQPSWVLGRVDSLVQQNLARFSKDFDPRAQLPPKLRGRAELSATLYPPEKLLPGEPTPEDVKGHQQVVALREKGEDQDAYELASNVGKTKFSAQVSEWLLAQLEVYSSRHARAVGRLERLTTDFPAFVPARVLRAELWAAEGRREQALAEAVQLVAAHPQDPRALVLQAQTLALLDRADEADTLLRNARDAGFPPADFEEFQRTLDRTRNGPQWAKSFEYKSEHYHVRSDIGQALCFRAAQLLERFYAKYNVHLKRVSGAKKRFRVQLFSSEAGYHEFCEDLIGGKPEHTAGVYIPLLKQLMIWNLPETEQMLATVVHEGFHQYLDQVAPTAPVWFNEGMAEYYEQSKLVDGQWKDGIVNDKHVETLRREGRAPLRQFLRITRSDFYGGEVMKNYAQAWAFVHFLQESGKGRTELVARFLKELSSGKLADEAIDIVFTPTIVASLEGEFAKFVGGL
;
A
#
# COMPACT_ATOMS: atom_id res chain seq x y z
N MET A 1 60.16 -34.11 -12.69
CA MET A 1 60.00 -32.65 -12.62
C MET A 1 58.62 -32.37 -12.02
N PRO A 2 58.55 -31.68 -10.86
CA PRO A 2 57.51 -31.91 -9.83
C PRO A 2 56.52 -30.74 -9.79
N GLY A 3 55.30 -30.81 -9.25
CA GLY A 3 54.79 -31.64 -8.14
C GLY A 3 54.57 -30.73 -6.92
N PHE A 4 53.30 -30.51 -6.53
CA PHE A 4 52.80 -29.85 -5.30
C PHE A 4 53.71 -30.01 -4.07
N PRO A 5 53.81 -29.07 -3.09
CA PRO A 5 52.77 -28.96 -2.04
C PRO A 5 52.68 -27.66 -1.18
N ARG A 6 51.68 -27.70 -0.26
CA ARG A 6 51.46 -26.94 0.99
C ARG A 6 52.72 -26.56 1.77
N VAL A 7 52.67 -25.46 2.54
CA VAL A 7 53.30 -25.39 3.87
C VAL A 7 52.44 -24.61 4.85
N SER A 8 52.29 -25.18 6.04
CA SER A 8 51.69 -24.60 7.24
C SER A 8 52.77 -24.49 8.34
N TRP A 9 52.53 -23.56 9.28
CA TRP A 9 53.04 -23.46 10.67
C TRP A 9 54.55 -23.47 11.00
N ALA A 10 54.98 -22.31 11.51
CA ALA A 10 55.64 -22.07 12.82
C ALA A 10 57.13 -22.40 13.06
N SER A 11 57.87 -21.35 13.43
CA SER A 11 58.93 -21.34 14.45
C SER A 11 58.98 -19.92 15.06
N ALA A 12 58.54 -19.70 16.30
CA ALA A 12 59.25 -19.86 17.57
C ALA A 12 60.35 -18.79 17.85
N GLY A 13 59.99 -17.76 18.63
CA GLY A 13 60.76 -17.28 19.80
C GLY A 13 61.82 -16.17 19.67
N LEU A 14 61.41 -14.91 19.99
CA LEU A 14 61.97 -13.90 20.96
C LEU A 14 63.49 -13.51 20.96
N PRO A 15 63.94 -12.32 21.48
CA PRO A 15 63.25 -11.31 22.31
C PRO A 15 63.55 -9.79 22.06
N ALA A 16 62.79 -8.94 22.81
CA ALA A 16 63.17 -7.67 23.47
C ALA A 16 63.05 -6.29 22.75
N LEU A 17 61.93 -5.61 23.05
CA LEU A 17 61.83 -4.28 23.71
C LEU A 17 62.81 -3.16 23.30
N LEU A 18 62.29 -2.07 22.72
CA LEU A 18 62.10 -0.79 23.45
C LEU A 18 61.38 0.29 22.62
N SER A 19 60.53 1.01 23.35
CA SER A 19 59.56 2.04 22.99
C SER A 19 60.12 3.27 22.27
N ALA A 20 59.35 3.78 21.29
CA ALA A 20 59.11 5.22 21.11
C ALA A 20 57.86 5.43 20.25
N LEU A 21 56.70 5.61 20.89
CA LEU A 21 55.48 6.15 20.27
C LEU A 21 55.70 7.64 19.99
N LEU A 22 55.78 8.01 18.72
CA LEU A 22 55.50 9.37 18.26
C LEU A 22 54.04 9.42 17.80
N LEU A 23 53.18 9.88 18.71
CA LEU A 23 51.82 10.34 18.42
C LEU A 23 51.91 11.58 17.53
N GLY A 24 51.93 11.37 16.22
CA GLY A 24 51.59 12.40 15.24
C GLY A 24 50.08 12.50 15.12
N THR A 25 49.48 13.47 15.82
CA THR A 25 48.09 13.87 15.57
C THR A 25 47.99 14.43 14.16
N LEU A 26 47.40 13.67 13.23
CA LEU A 26 46.87 14.24 12.00
C LEU A 26 45.87 15.34 12.39
N PRO A 27 45.92 16.54 11.80
CA PRO A 27 44.88 17.52 12.04
C PRO A 27 43.55 16.91 11.60
N ALA A 28 42.57 16.91 12.52
CA ALA A 28 41.21 16.50 12.21
C ALA A 28 40.75 17.32 10.98
N GLN A 29 40.46 16.64 9.88
CA GLN A 29 39.83 17.26 8.72
C GLN A 29 38.58 17.98 9.22
N ALA A 30 38.46 19.28 8.90
CA ALA A 30 37.25 20.02 9.20
C ALA A 30 36.05 19.25 8.61
N PRO A 31 34.93 19.11 9.34
CA PRO A 31 33.78 18.39 8.86
C PRO A 31 33.34 18.97 7.50
N ALA A 32 33.08 18.11 6.53
CA ALA A 32 32.63 18.53 5.21
C ALA A 32 31.35 19.36 5.33
N THR A 33 31.31 20.53 4.68
CA THR A 33 30.19 21.48 4.77
C THR A 33 29.41 21.58 3.45
N ASP A 34 29.30 20.48 2.72
CA ASP A 34 28.49 20.38 1.49
C ASP A 34 27.14 19.70 1.77
N GLU A 35 26.28 19.58 0.76
CA GLU A 35 24.97 18.93 0.89
C GLU A 35 25.12 17.41 1.10
N ALA A 36 26.15 16.79 0.51
CA ALA A 36 26.39 15.36 0.64
C ALA A 36 26.66 14.96 2.10
N ALA A 37 27.42 15.79 2.83
CA ALA A 37 27.67 15.61 4.26
C ALA A 37 26.38 15.72 5.10
N LEU A 38 25.53 16.71 4.83
CA LEU A 38 24.21 16.85 5.47
C LEU A 38 23.36 15.59 5.27
N VAL A 39 23.24 15.12 4.03
CA VAL A 39 22.44 13.93 3.71
C VAL A 39 23.03 12.66 4.33
N GLU A 40 24.36 12.52 4.40
CA GLU A 40 24.99 11.40 5.10
C GLU A 40 24.73 11.44 6.61
N ALA A 41 24.79 12.61 7.24
CA ALA A 41 24.44 12.76 8.65
C ALA A 41 22.98 12.34 8.92
N PHE A 42 22.03 12.69 8.05
CA PHE A 42 20.65 12.20 8.14
C PHE A 42 20.55 10.68 8.06
N ARG A 43 21.31 10.02 7.18
CA ARG A 43 21.36 8.55 7.13
C ARG A 43 21.91 7.96 8.41
N GLN A 44 22.96 8.57 8.99
CA GLN A 44 23.54 8.15 10.26
C GLN A 44 22.57 8.32 11.42
N THR A 45 21.83 9.44 11.49
CA THR A 45 20.75 9.66 12.46
C THR A 45 19.70 8.55 12.37
N ARG A 46 19.21 8.21 11.17
CA ARG A 46 18.26 7.10 10.97
C ARG A 46 18.82 5.77 11.44
N ARG A 47 20.10 5.48 11.16
CA ARG A 47 20.78 4.26 11.60
C ARG A 47 20.91 4.19 13.13
N MET A 48 21.20 5.31 13.79
CA MET A 48 21.24 5.37 15.25
C MET A 48 19.85 5.07 15.85
N LEU A 49 18.80 5.65 15.28
CA LEU A 49 17.41 5.40 15.70
C LEU A 49 16.98 3.93 15.51
N SER A 50 17.45 3.26 14.45
CA SER A 50 17.16 1.82 14.25
C SER A 50 17.92 0.91 15.22
N THR A 51 19.05 1.37 15.76
CA THR A 51 19.82 0.67 16.80
C THR A 51 19.48 1.09 18.24
N ASP A 52 18.32 1.72 18.45
CA ASP A 52 17.83 2.24 19.74
C ASP A 52 18.80 3.21 20.44
N LYS A 53 19.40 4.12 19.68
CA LYS A 53 20.29 5.18 20.17
C LYS A 53 19.71 6.59 19.95
N PRO A 54 18.52 6.91 20.51
CA PRO A 54 17.81 8.15 20.19
C PRO A 54 18.56 9.42 20.64
N LYS A 55 19.24 9.39 21.78
CA LYS A 55 20.01 10.54 22.29
C LYS A 55 21.22 10.87 21.41
N GLU A 56 21.95 9.86 20.96
CA GLU A 56 23.08 10.02 20.03
C GLU A 56 22.57 10.55 18.68
N ALA A 57 21.45 10.00 18.20
CA ALA A 57 20.80 10.45 16.97
C ALA A 57 20.39 11.93 17.04
N ARG A 58 19.77 12.33 18.15
CA ARG A 58 19.35 13.71 18.40
C ARG A 58 20.55 14.66 18.43
N ALA A 59 21.60 14.31 19.18
CA ALA A 59 22.81 15.12 19.27
C ALA A 59 23.50 15.30 17.91
N LEU A 60 23.62 14.23 17.11
CA LEU A 60 24.17 14.30 15.76
C LEU A 60 23.32 15.21 14.86
N LEU A 61 21.99 15.09 14.93
CA LEU A 61 21.07 15.91 14.14
C LEU A 61 21.22 17.39 14.51
N GLU A 62 21.16 17.73 15.79
CA GLU A 62 21.30 19.12 16.26
C GLU A 62 22.64 19.74 15.85
N GLN A 63 23.75 19.03 16.04
CA GLN A 63 25.07 19.49 15.61
C GLN A 63 25.13 19.72 14.09
N THR A 64 24.54 18.82 13.31
CA THR A 64 24.49 18.94 11.85
C THR A 64 23.65 20.14 11.43
N LEU A 65 22.47 20.33 12.03
CA LEU A 65 21.60 21.46 11.71
C LEU A 65 22.26 22.79 12.05
N GLU A 66 22.97 22.89 13.18
CA GLU A 66 23.70 24.11 13.54
C GLU A 66 24.82 24.43 12.54
N LEU A 67 25.57 23.41 12.11
CA LEU A 67 26.65 23.55 11.12
C LEU A 67 26.13 24.00 9.74
N HIS A 68 24.94 23.55 9.36
CA HIS A 68 24.37 23.75 8.02
C HIS A 68 23.25 24.79 7.97
N ALA A 69 22.86 25.43 9.08
CA ALA A 69 21.63 26.25 9.18
C ALA A 69 21.48 27.35 8.10
N GLU A 70 22.57 28.01 7.73
CA GLU A 70 22.58 29.13 6.77
C GLU A 70 22.75 28.68 5.31
N ARG A 71 23.01 27.39 5.07
CA ARG A 71 23.25 26.91 3.71
C ARG A 71 21.93 26.90 2.92
N PRO A 72 21.92 27.32 1.64
CA PRO A 72 20.73 27.27 0.80
C PRO A 72 20.09 25.88 0.75
N TYR A 73 20.90 24.84 0.51
CA TYR A 73 20.41 23.47 0.42
C TYR A 73 19.78 22.93 1.72
N THR A 74 20.07 23.46 2.90
CA THR A 74 19.50 22.94 4.16
C THR A 74 17.99 23.10 4.20
N ILE A 75 17.48 24.24 3.73
CA ILE A 75 16.02 24.43 3.66
C ILE A 75 15.40 23.52 2.59
N HIS A 76 16.16 23.06 1.59
CA HIS A 76 15.67 22.07 0.60
C HIS A 76 15.30 20.74 1.28
N HIS A 77 15.89 20.44 2.44
CA HIS A 77 15.62 19.23 3.22
C HIS A 77 14.68 19.45 4.42
N LEU A 78 13.94 20.57 4.48
CA LEU A 78 13.12 20.93 5.63
C LEU A 78 12.23 19.79 6.15
N TYR A 79 11.50 19.08 5.28
CA TYR A 79 10.64 17.97 5.71
C TYR A 79 11.43 16.76 6.22
N GLY A 80 12.55 16.43 5.57
CA GLY A 80 13.45 15.40 6.06
C GLY A 80 14.02 15.74 7.45
N ILE A 81 14.22 17.03 7.72
CA ILE A 81 14.65 17.54 9.03
C ILE A 81 13.51 17.43 10.05
N GLU A 82 12.31 17.89 9.70
CA GLU A 82 11.12 17.80 10.55
C GLU A 82 10.84 16.35 10.96
N ASP A 83 10.91 15.41 10.01
CA ASP A 83 10.78 13.98 10.25
C ASP A 83 11.79 13.47 11.28
N LEU A 84 13.06 13.81 11.09
CA LEU A 84 14.12 13.35 11.97
C LEU A 84 14.00 13.95 13.37
N LEU A 85 13.58 15.22 13.47
CA LEU A 85 13.31 15.86 14.75
C LEU A 85 12.16 15.15 15.48
N THR A 86 11.06 14.89 14.78
CA THR A 86 9.91 14.14 15.30
C THR A 86 10.32 12.75 15.77
N LEU A 87 11.02 11.98 14.93
CA LEU A 87 11.48 10.64 15.29
C LEU A 87 12.45 10.65 16.48
N CYS A 88 13.42 11.57 16.50
CA CYS A 88 14.36 11.66 17.61
C CYS A 88 13.62 11.95 18.92
N SER A 89 12.73 12.95 18.91
CA SER A 89 11.95 13.33 20.10
C SER A 89 10.97 12.24 20.53
N PHE A 90 10.36 11.53 19.59
CA PHE A 90 9.52 10.38 19.87
C PHE A 90 10.30 9.26 20.58
N TRP A 91 11.44 8.85 20.02
CA TRP A 91 12.23 7.73 20.58
C TRP A 91 13.04 8.10 21.83
N GLU A 92 13.28 9.39 22.10
CA GLU A 92 13.78 9.86 23.39
C GLU A 92 12.73 9.73 24.50
N ARG A 93 11.45 9.84 24.15
CA ARG A 93 10.33 9.75 25.10
C ARG A 93 9.86 8.31 25.31
N TYR A 94 9.80 7.51 24.24
CA TYR A 94 9.18 6.19 24.26
C TYR A 94 10.18 5.04 24.11
N GLU A 95 9.92 3.97 24.84
CA GLU A 95 10.66 2.71 24.70
C GLU A 95 10.14 1.92 23.49
N ARG A 96 11.05 1.33 22.70
CA ARG A 96 10.68 0.42 21.61
C ARG A 96 10.03 -0.83 22.20
N PRO A 97 8.81 -1.21 21.77
CA PRO A 97 8.18 -2.43 22.24
C PRO A 97 8.93 -3.66 21.70
N LEU A 98 9.00 -4.70 22.52
CA LEU A 98 9.51 -6.01 22.14
C LEU A 98 8.35 -6.90 21.66
N ALA A 99 8.67 -8.01 20.98
CA ALA A 99 7.68 -8.95 20.46
C ALA A 99 6.67 -9.43 21.53
N HIS A 100 7.13 -9.70 22.76
CA HIS A 100 6.27 -10.15 23.86
C HIS A 100 5.36 -9.04 24.41
N ASP A 101 5.64 -7.76 24.13
CA ASP A 101 4.80 -6.65 24.56
C ASP A 101 3.53 -6.56 23.71
N VAL A 102 3.64 -6.87 22.42
CA VAL A 102 2.60 -6.65 21.41
C VAL A 102 1.74 -7.88 21.08
N ILE A 103 2.06 -9.03 21.67
CA ILE A 103 1.30 -10.28 21.55
C ILE A 103 0.43 -10.43 22.81
N SER A 104 -0.83 -10.85 22.64
CA SER A 104 -1.75 -11.06 23.77
C SER A 104 -1.60 -12.44 24.42
N GLY A 105 -1.06 -13.41 23.68
CA GLY A 105 -0.55 -14.69 24.21
C GLY A 105 0.77 -14.56 24.98
N GLU A 106 1.10 -15.58 25.77
CA GLU A 106 2.40 -15.72 26.41
C GLU A 106 3.45 -16.18 25.39
N LEU A 107 4.36 -15.29 25.00
CA LEU A 107 5.44 -15.59 24.06
C LEU A 107 6.68 -16.11 24.81
N ASP A 108 6.85 -17.43 24.87
CA ASP A 108 7.99 -18.07 25.55
C ASP A 108 9.27 -18.00 24.72
N GLN A 109 9.14 -18.13 23.40
CA GLN A 109 10.26 -18.10 22.48
C GLN A 109 9.93 -17.27 21.25
N TRP A 110 10.86 -16.37 20.90
CA TRP A 110 10.84 -15.63 19.65
C TRP A 110 12.25 -15.37 19.16
N ASN A 111 12.51 -15.69 17.89
CA ASN A 111 13.71 -15.29 17.19
C ASN A 111 13.36 -14.81 15.79
N GLU A 112 13.54 -13.51 15.55
CA GLU A 112 13.20 -12.86 14.28
C GLU A 112 13.99 -13.41 13.08
N GLN A 113 15.25 -13.82 13.27
CA GLN A 113 16.11 -14.29 12.18
C GLN A 113 15.82 -15.74 11.78
N SER A 114 15.63 -16.61 12.77
CA SER A 114 15.33 -18.02 12.51
C SER A 114 13.83 -18.27 12.27
N GLY A 115 12.96 -17.35 12.68
CA GLY A 115 11.51 -17.51 12.68
C GLY A 115 10.99 -18.38 13.82
N LEU A 116 11.85 -18.80 14.75
CA LEU A 116 11.45 -19.69 15.84
C LEU A 116 10.44 -18.97 16.75
N ILE A 117 9.28 -19.60 16.94
CA ILE A 117 8.19 -19.07 17.78
C ILE A 117 7.64 -20.18 18.69
N ASP A 118 7.30 -19.79 19.93
CA ASP A 118 6.50 -20.56 20.88
C ASP A 118 5.59 -19.59 21.63
N VAL A 119 4.29 -19.66 21.37
CA VAL A 119 3.28 -18.80 21.98
C VAL A 119 2.13 -19.63 22.57
N ARG A 120 1.70 -19.27 23.78
CA ARG A 120 0.63 -19.94 24.53
C ARG A 120 -0.55 -19.01 24.79
N TYR A 121 -1.75 -19.55 24.65
CA TYR A 121 -3.01 -18.91 25.03
C TYR A 121 -3.73 -19.81 26.03
N SER A 122 -3.75 -19.41 27.30
CA SER A 122 -4.40 -20.16 28.37
C SER A 122 -5.89 -19.82 28.51
N SER A 123 -6.69 -20.83 28.85
CA SER A 123 -8.11 -20.77 29.22
C SER A 123 -8.36 -20.13 30.59
N ARG A 124 -7.34 -20.12 31.47
CA ARG A 124 -7.40 -19.49 32.81
C ARG A 124 -6.31 -18.42 32.94
N PRO A 125 -6.67 -17.14 33.06
CA PRO A 125 -5.69 -16.05 33.07
C PRO A 125 -4.87 -16.04 34.37
N PRO A 126 -3.54 -15.82 34.32
CA PRO A 126 -2.79 -15.41 35.50
C PRO A 126 -3.24 -13.99 35.93
N GLN A 127 -3.19 -13.71 37.24
CA GLN A 127 -3.78 -12.47 37.82
C GLN A 127 -3.15 -11.14 37.33
N ARG A 128 -2.07 -11.13 36.55
CA ARG A 128 -1.45 -9.93 35.93
C ARG A 128 -0.26 -10.29 35.01
N LYS A 129 -0.03 -9.51 33.93
CA LYS A 129 1.32 -9.43 33.30
C LYS A 129 2.34 -9.06 34.39
N PRO A 130 3.58 -9.57 34.37
CA PRO A 130 4.68 -8.83 34.96
C PRO A 130 4.63 -7.42 34.37
N ARG A 131 4.44 -6.39 35.22
CA ARG A 131 4.53 -4.99 34.76
C ARG A 131 5.81 -4.87 33.94
N LEU A 132 5.73 -4.26 32.74
CA LEU A 132 6.89 -3.65 32.10
C LEU A 132 7.61 -2.87 33.20
N LYS A 133 8.74 -3.39 33.68
CA LYS A 133 9.64 -2.58 34.48
C LYS A 133 10.23 -1.62 33.45
N PRO A 134 9.95 -0.31 33.51
CA PRO A 134 10.51 0.61 32.54
C PRO A 134 12.03 0.42 32.55
N ARG A 135 12.62 0.11 31.39
CA ARG A 135 14.08 0.04 31.28
C ARG A 135 14.60 1.46 31.15
N GLY A 136 14.71 2.14 32.29
CA GLY A 136 15.20 3.51 32.37
C GLY A 136 14.08 4.56 32.45
N SER A 137 14.34 5.73 31.85
CA SER A 137 13.49 6.94 32.00
C SER A 137 12.42 7.12 30.92
N ARG A 138 12.30 6.19 29.97
CA ARG A 138 11.35 6.26 28.84
C ARG A 138 10.01 5.62 29.21
N SER A 139 8.94 6.14 28.63
CA SER A 139 7.59 5.60 28.80
C SER A 139 7.32 4.44 27.84
N ALA A 140 6.49 3.49 28.24
CA ALA A 140 5.95 2.49 27.32
C ALA A 140 4.96 3.16 26.33
N LEU A 141 4.78 2.54 25.17
CA LEU A 141 3.73 2.92 24.23
C LEU A 141 2.33 2.60 24.80
N GLU A 142 1.34 3.38 24.40
CA GLU A 142 -0.06 3.16 24.76
C GLU A 142 -0.73 2.16 23.80
N GLY A 143 -1.78 1.49 24.26
CA GLY A 143 -2.54 0.53 23.44
C GLY A 143 -1.97 -0.90 23.41
N LEU A 144 -1.04 -1.22 24.32
CA LEU A 144 -0.54 -2.58 24.51
C LEU A 144 -1.71 -3.54 24.84
N PRO A 145 -1.73 -4.76 24.24
CA PRO A 145 -2.80 -5.71 24.51
C PRO A 145 -2.78 -6.19 25.96
N SER A 146 -3.98 -6.39 26.51
CA SER A 146 -4.18 -7.16 27.74
C SER A 146 -3.82 -8.62 27.51
N VAL A 147 -3.32 -9.32 28.54
CA VAL A 147 -3.11 -10.77 28.41
C VAL A 147 -4.44 -11.44 28.12
N HIS A 148 -4.43 -12.39 27.19
CA HIS A 148 -5.56 -13.27 26.91
C HIS A 148 -6.84 -12.57 26.41
N ASP A 149 -6.75 -11.38 25.82
CA ASP A 149 -7.91 -10.80 25.13
C ASP A 149 -8.21 -11.45 23.76
N ARG A 150 -7.38 -12.44 23.35
CA ARG A 150 -7.41 -13.14 22.06
C ARG A 150 -7.47 -12.19 20.84
N LYS A 151 -7.08 -10.92 20.98
CA LYS A 151 -7.02 -9.94 19.88
C LYS A 151 -5.92 -10.23 18.86
N ASP A 152 -5.13 -11.27 19.08
CA ASP A 152 -4.17 -11.79 18.10
C ASP A 152 -4.87 -12.56 16.96
N TRP A 153 -6.17 -12.89 17.09
CA TRP A 153 -6.92 -13.72 16.16
C TRP A 153 -7.94 -12.91 15.35
N TYR A 154 -8.20 -13.35 14.12
CA TYR A 154 -9.39 -12.96 13.37
C TYR A 154 -10.54 -13.91 13.72
N VAL A 155 -11.67 -13.35 14.14
CA VAL A 155 -12.85 -14.10 14.57
C VAL A 155 -13.94 -13.92 13.51
N GLY A 156 -14.26 -14.99 12.79
CA GLY A 156 -15.47 -15.11 11.96
C GLY A 156 -16.60 -15.81 12.72
N ASP A 157 -17.74 -16.06 12.05
CA ASP A 157 -18.95 -16.61 12.68
C ASP A 157 -18.70 -17.92 13.48
N GLU A 158 -17.81 -18.80 13.01
CA GLU A 158 -17.40 -20.03 13.73
C GLU A 158 -15.92 -20.40 13.55
N THR A 159 -15.09 -19.50 12.99
CA THR A 159 -13.69 -19.76 12.65
C THR A 159 -12.75 -18.78 13.34
N LEU A 160 -11.73 -19.31 14.00
CA LEU A 160 -10.62 -18.56 14.57
C LEU A 160 -9.40 -18.71 13.66
N VAL A 161 -9.04 -17.65 12.95
CA VAL A 161 -7.87 -17.63 12.06
C VAL A 161 -6.72 -16.93 12.77
N HIS A 162 -5.58 -17.60 12.90
CA HIS A 162 -4.38 -16.94 13.41
C HIS A 162 -3.62 -16.28 12.25
N PRO A 163 -3.17 -15.02 12.37
CA PRO A 163 -2.41 -14.34 11.30
C PRO A 163 -1.01 -14.90 11.04
N LEU A 164 -0.61 -15.99 11.71
CA LEU A 164 0.72 -16.57 11.57
C LEU A 164 0.78 -17.36 10.26
N SER A 165 1.79 -17.04 9.46
CA SER A 165 2.24 -17.88 8.35
C SER A 165 3.58 -18.50 8.69
N PHE A 166 3.86 -19.68 8.16
CA PHE A 166 5.08 -20.44 8.47
C PHE A 166 6.01 -20.52 7.26
N ALA A 167 7.30 -20.69 7.54
CA ALA A 167 8.37 -20.89 6.56
C ALA A 167 9.14 -22.21 6.83
N GLY A 168 8.51 -23.10 7.57
CA GLY A 168 9.05 -24.38 8.01
C GLY A 168 8.07 -25.09 8.92
N SER A 169 8.52 -26.20 9.52
CA SER A 169 7.67 -27.04 10.36
C SER A 169 7.05 -26.26 11.53
N TYR A 170 5.81 -26.62 11.85
CA TYR A 170 5.07 -26.03 12.96
C TYR A 170 4.03 -26.99 13.51
N SER A 171 3.55 -26.70 14.71
CA SER A 171 2.45 -27.41 15.34
C SER A 171 1.52 -26.48 16.10
N VAL A 172 0.25 -26.88 16.12
CA VAL A 172 -0.81 -26.27 16.92
C VAL A 172 -1.29 -27.33 17.90
N GLU A 173 -1.20 -27.05 19.19
CA GLU A 173 -1.58 -27.95 20.26
C GLU A 173 -2.74 -27.39 21.06
N LEU A 174 -3.76 -28.21 21.30
CA LEU A 174 -4.92 -27.93 22.14
C LEU A 174 -4.86 -28.84 23.37
N SER A 175 -4.90 -28.27 24.56
CA SER A 175 -4.90 -29.00 25.84
C SER A 175 -6.01 -28.53 26.79
N GLY A 176 -6.34 -29.33 27.80
CA GLY A 176 -7.34 -29.01 28.82
C GLY A 176 -8.70 -29.71 28.65
N GLY A 177 -8.90 -30.46 27.55
CA GLY A 177 -10.07 -31.33 27.39
C GLY A 177 -10.03 -32.56 28.28
N ILE A 178 -11.20 -33.08 28.68
CA ILE A 178 -11.33 -34.34 29.45
C ILE A 178 -12.15 -35.33 28.64
N PHE A 179 -11.71 -36.57 28.53
CA PHE A 179 -12.38 -37.61 27.77
C PHE A 179 -13.59 -38.22 28.51
N PRO A 180 -14.73 -38.46 27.84
CA PRO A 180 -15.05 -38.13 26.46
C PRO A 180 -15.42 -36.63 26.31
N ALA A 181 -14.66 -35.91 25.49
CA ALA A 181 -15.05 -34.57 25.02
C ALA A 181 -15.82 -34.70 23.70
N ASP A 182 -16.73 -33.78 23.41
CA ASP A 182 -17.31 -33.67 22.09
C ASP A 182 -16.31 -32.99 21.14
N LEU A 183 -15.79 -33.75 20.17
CA LEU A 183 -14.83 -33.28 19.17
C LEU A 183 -15.50 -33.13 17.78
N SER A 184 -16.82 -33.29 17.68
CA SER A 184 -17.53 -33.38 16.41
C SER A 184 -17.43 -32.11 15.57
N SER A 185 -17.43 -30.94 16.20
CA SER A 185 -17.26 -29.63 15.58
C SER A 185 -15.80 -29.19 15.43
N LEU A 186 -14.86 -29.87 16.11
CA LEU A 186 -13.45 -29.45 16.15
C LEU A 186 -12.78 -29.73 14.80
N ARG A 187 -12.34 -28.66 14.12
CA ARG A 187 -11.49 -28.76 12.92
C ARG A 187 -10.27 -27.86 13.05
N CYS A 188 -9.16 -28.31 12.50
CA CYS A 188 -7.97 -27.51 12.30
C CYS A 188 -7.59 -27.51 10.82
N VAL A 189 -7.68 -26.35 10.19
CA VAL A 189 -7.19 -26.12 8.83
C VAL A 189 -5.70 -25.80 8.92
N LEU A 190 -4.88 -26.47 8.13
CA LEU A 190 -3.42 -26.48 8.20
C LEU A 190 -2.83 -26.35 6.79
N ALA A 191 -1.63 -25.78 6.71
CA ALA A 191 -0.90 -25.56 5.47
C ALA A 191 -1.79 -24.96 4.36
N ALA A 192 -2.64 -24.01 4.77
CA ALA A 192 -3.64 -23.41 3.89
C ALA A 192 -3.01 -22.36 2.99
N GLU A 193 -3.18 -22.55 1.68
CA GLU A 193 -2.86 -21.62 0.59
C GLU A 193 -4.02 -21.66 -0.45
N TRP A 194 -4.05 -20.74 -1.43
CA TRP A 194 -5.22 -20.43 -2.28
C TRP A 194 -6.00 -21.66 -2.80
N ASP A 195 -5.33 -22.69 -3.33
CA ASP A 195 -5.96 -23.84 -3.99
C ASP A 195 -5.89 -25.14 -3.16
N ARG A 196 -5.25 -25.10 -1.98
CA ARG A 196 -4.90 -26.28 -1.20
C ARG A 196 -4.93 -26.01 0.30
N ALA A 197 -5.60 -26.88 1.02
CA ALA A 197 -5.53 -26.91 2.48
C ALA A 197 -5.58 -28.34 2.99
N TYR A 198 -5.10 -28.54 4.22
CA TYR A 198 -5.26 -29.79 4.94
C TYR A 198 -6.20 -29.56 6.10
N VAL A 199 -7.27 -30.35 6.17
CA VAL A 199 -8.24 -30.24 7.25
C VAL A 199 -8.09 -31.46 8.14
N ALA A 200 -7.73 -31.22 9.39
CA ALA A 200 -7.71 -32.21 10.45
C ALA A 200 -8.98 -32.10 11.30
N GLY A 201 -9.57 -33.23 11.67
CA GLY A 201 -10.82 -33.24 12.45
C GLY A 201 -11.10 -34.58 13.11
N PHE A 202 -12.26 -34.65 13.76
CA PHE A 202 -12.74 -35.85 14.44
C PHE A 202 -14.19 -36.13 14.11
N VAL A 203 -14.52 -37.41 13.95
CA VAL A 203 -15.89 -37.94 13.80
C VAL A 203 -16.12 -39.08 14.76
N ARG A 204 -17.36 -39.31 15.20
CA ARG A 204 -17.67 -40.46 16.05
C ARG A 204 -17.53 -41.77 15.27
N GLY A 205 -16.98 -42.79 15.93
CA GLY A 205 -17.02 -44.16 15.43
C GLY A 205 -18.46 -44.70 15.37
N ASN A 206 -18.67 -45.74 14.56
CA ASN A 206 -19.97 -46.38 14.29
C ASN A 206 -20.85 -46.50 15.56
N GLU A 207 -22.14 -46.13 15.46
CA GLU A 207 -23.11 -45.95 16.56
C GLU A 207 -23.34 -47.16 17.48
N ALA A 208 -22.77 -48.33 17.17
CA ALA A 208 -23.05 -49.58 17.85
C ALA A 208 -22.22 -49.84 19.12
N PHE A 209 -21.01 -49.26 19.30
CA PHE A 209 -20.18 -49.53 20.48
C PHE A 209 -19.22 -48.37 20.85
N GLY A 210 -19.46 -47.72 22.00
CA GLY A 210 -18.43 -47.05 22.80
C GLY A 210 -18.05 -45.61 22.47
N ASN A 211 -17.34 -44.96 23.40
CA ASN A 211 -16.85 -43.57 23.35
C ASN A 211 -15.76 -43.34 22.28
N GLU A 212 -15.75 -44.07 21.15
CA GLU A 212 -14.65 -44.09 20.19
C GLU A 212 -14.71 -42.91 19.20
N TRP A 213 -13.58 -42.24 19.00
CA TRP A 213 -13.42 -41.17 18.00
C TRP A 213 -12.49 -41.62 16.87
N LEU A 214 -12.80 -41.23 15.64
CA LEU A 214 -11.90 -41.35 14.49
C LEU A 214 -11.33 -39.97 14.17
N GLY A 215 -10.02 -39.82 14.38
CA GLY A 215 -9.29 -38.65 13.92
C GLY A 215 -8.92 -38.82 12.45
N TYR A 216 -9.04 -37.76 11.67
CA TYR A 216 -8.74 -37.78 10.24
C TYR A 216 -7.95 -36.55 9.80
N VAL A 217 -7.22 -36.69 8.70
CA VAL A 217 -6.68 -35.57 7.92
C VAL A 217 -7.10 -35.76 6.48
N VAL A 218 -7.68 -34.72 5.88
CA VAL A 218 -8.06 -34.71 4.46
C VAL A 218 -7.30 -33.61 3.74
N ARG A 219 -6.80 -33.92 2.54
CA ARG A 219 -6.35 -32.90 1.59
C ARG A 219 -7.56 -32.35 0.86
N SER A 220 -7.77 -31.05 0.96
CA SER A 220 -8.76 -30.31 0.19
C SER A 220 -8.03 -29.58 -0.93
N ASP A 221 -8.30 -29.99 -2.18
CA ASP A 221 -7.86 -29.30 -3.39
C ASP A 221 -9.07 -28.77 -4.18
N ALA A 222 -8.89 -27.70 -4.96
CA ALA A 222 -9.95 -27.16 -5.83
C ALA A 222 -10.44 -28.18 -6.89
N THR A 223 -9.71 -29.27 -7.08
CA THR A 223 -9.92 -30.32 -8.09
C THR A 223 -10.65 -31.55 -7.53
N SER A 224 -11.64 -31.37 -6.64
CA SER A 224 -12.64 -32.39 -6.25
C SER A 224 -12.11 -33.75 -5.74
N SER A 225 -10.80 -33.92 -5.52
CA SER A 225 -10.20 -35.21 -5.19
C SER A 225 -9.78 -35.25 -3.73
N GLU A 226 -10.73 -35.61 -2.86
CA GLU A 226 -10.45 -35.74 -1.42
C GLU A 226 -9.64 -37.00 -1.13
N GLN A 227 -8.34 -36.84 -0.86
CA GLN A 227 -7.53 -37.87 -0.23
C GLN A 227 -7.63 -37.70 1.29
N TYR A 228 -8.07 -38.74 2.00
CA TYR A 228 -8.19 -38.71 3.45
C TYR A 228 -7.49 -39.91 4.11
N GLU A 229 -6.89 -39.65 5.26
CA GLU A 229 -6.27 -40.64 6.14
C GLU A 229 -6.94 -40.59 7.51
N LYS A 230 -7.18 -41.75 8.13
CA LYS A 230 -7.91 -41.84 9.41
C LYS A 230 -7.26 -42.82 10.39
N GLY A 231 -7.45 -42.57 11.68
CA GLY A 231 -7.00 -43.45 12.75
C GLY A 231 -7.91 -43.38 13.97
N GLU A 232 -7.89 -44.44 14.78
CA GLU A 232 -8.72 -44.55 15.98
C GLU A 232 -8.08 -43.82 17.17
N LEU A 233 -8.92 -43.07 17.90
CA LEU A 233 -8.62 -42.47 19.18
C LEU A 233 -9.40 -43.21 20.28
N LYS A 234 -8.65 -43.91 21.14
CA LYS A 234 -9.18 -44.60 22.32
C LYS A 234 -8.44 -44.13 23.56
N LEU A 235 -9.19 -43.57 24.50
CA LEU A 235 -8.68 -43.12 25.81
C LEU A 235 -9.61 -43.62 26.92
N PRO A 236 -9.08 -43.86 28.14
CA PRO A 236 -9.91 -44.07 29.32
C PRO A 236 -10.77 -42.85 29.63
N VAL A 237 -12.01 -43.06 30.09
CA VAL A 237 -12.89 -41.99 30.60
C VAL A 237 -12.20 -41.27 31.76
N GLY A 238 -12.25 -39.94 31.75
CA GLY A 238 -11.57 -39.06 32.71
C GLY A 238 -10.13 -38.68 32.33
N SER A 239 -9.56 -39.25 31.26
CA SER A 239 -8.21 -38.88 30.82
C SER A 239 -8.18 -37.46 30.26
N GLU A 240 -7.11 -36.72 30.55
CA GLU A 240 -6.84 -35.46 29.88
C GLU A 240 -6.53 -35.69 28.39
N ILE A 241 -6.98 -34.75 27.57
CA ILE A 241 -6.80 -34.75 26.13
C ILE A 241 -5.88 -33.59 25.75
N THR A 242 -4.76 -33.94 25.13
CA THR A 242 -3.89 -33.02 24.40
C THR A 242 -3.88 -33.42 22.93
N LEU A 243 -4.41 -32.58 22.06
CA LEU A 243 -4.43 -32.79 20.61
C LEU A 243 -3.34 -31.94 19.98
N ARG A 244 -2.44 -32.55 19.21
CA ARG A 244 -1.40 -31.84 18.48
C ARG A 244 -1.53 -32.07 16.98
N PHE A 245 -1.74 -30.98 16.27
CA PHE A 245 -1.77 -30.88 14.81
C PHE A 245 -0.38 -30.44 14.35
N SER A 246 0.27 -31.19 13.46
CA SER A 246 1.66 -30.91 13.06
C SER A 246 1.81 -30.88 11.55
N VAL A 247 2.55 -29.89 11.06
CA VAL A 247 2.97 -29.76 9.66
C VAL A 247 4.48 -29.91 9.59
N SER A 248 4.93 -30.91 8.85
CA SER A 248 6.34 -31.24 8.64
C SER A 248 6.77 -30.95 7.21
N GLY A 249 8.05 -31.21 6.87
CA GLY A 249 8.54 -31.06 5.50
C GLY A 249 7.93 -32.01 4.48
N SER A 250 7.13 -32.99 4.90
CA SER A 250 6.55 -33.97 3.98
C SER A 250 5.14 -34.42 4.33
N SER A 251 4.57 -33.97 5.46
CA SER A 251 3.26 -34.47 5.92
C SER A 251 2.54 -33.52 6.86
N VAL A 252 1.22 -33.68 6.92
CA VAL A 252 0.33 -33.13 7.95
C VAL A 252 -0.16 -34.28 8.82
N SER A 253 -0.16 -34.13 10.14
CA SER A 253 -0.51 -35.20 11.07
C SER A 253 -1.28 -34.72 12.29
N VAL A 254 -2.05 -35.64 12.87
CA VAL A 254 -2.76 -35.45 14.13
C VAL A 254 -2.26 -36.47 15.13
N SER A 255 -2.02 -36.01 16.35
CA SER A 255 -1.65 -36.85 17.48
C SER A 255 -2.47 -36.49 18.72
N CYS A 256 -2.68 -37.46 19.59
CA CYS A 256 -3.29 -37.24 20.90
C CYS A 256 -2.39 -37.82 21.99
N ASN A 257 -2.12 -37.04 23.04
CA ASN A 257 -1.24 -37.39 24.16
C ASN A 257 0.11 -37.96 23.69
N GLY A 258 0.68 -37.36 22.64
CA GLY A 258 1.95 -37.77 22.01
C GLY A 258 1.87 -38.97 21.06
N LYS A 259 0.74 -39.69 20.98
CA LYS A 259 0.55 -40.81 20.05
C LYS A 259 -0.06 -40.32 18.74
N ARG A 260 0.60 -40.59 17.61
CA ARG A 260 0.09 -40.27 16.27
C ARG A 260 -1.17 -41.08 15.95
N ILE A 261 -2.22 -40.39 15.51
CA ILE A 261 -3.50 -40.97 15.08
C ILE A 261 -3.43 -41.27 13.57
N CYS A 262 -3.16 -40.24 12.77
CA CYS A 262 -3.09 -40.33 11.31
C CYS A 262 -2.16 -39.25 10.74
N ALA A 263 -1.72 -39.43 9.50
CA ALA A 263 -0.90 -38.49 8.77
C ALA A 263 -1.13 -38.64 7.26
N ILE A 264 -1.04 -37.55 6.52
CA ILE A 264 -1.16 -37.50 5.07
C ILE A 264 0.02 -36.74 4.48
N ASP A 265 0.46 -37.13 3.28
CA ASP A 265 1.60 -36.52 2.62
C ASP A 265 1.30 -35.11 2.09
N LYS A 266 2.35 -34.28 2.06
CA LYS A 266 2.31 -32.88 1.63
C LYS A 266 3.56 -32.51 0.82
N PRO A 267 3.43 -31.61 -0.19
CA PRO A 267 4.57 -30.96 -0.84
C PRO A 267 5.49 -30.25 0.15
N GLY A 268 6.82 -30.31 -0.06
CA GLY A 268 7.79 -29.81 0.93
C GLY A 268 7.86 -28.29 1.10
N ASP A 269 7.28 -27.53 0.17
CA ASP A 269 7.24 -26.07 0.12
C ASP A 269 5.95 -25.46 0.69
N LEU A 270 4.89 -26.27 0.86
CA LEU A 270 3.56 -25.82 1.29
C LEU A 270 3.47 -25.64 2.81
N TRP A 271 3.75 -24.47 3.36
CA TRP A 271 3.72 -24.25 4.83
C TRP A 271 2.47 -23.52 5.30
N GLY A 272 1.98 -22.54 4.54
CA GLY A 272 0.71 -21.84 4.81
C GLY A 272 0.52 -21.29 6.23
N GLY A 273 -0.75 -21.03 6.56
CA GLY A 273 -1.22 -20.65 7.90
C GLY A 273 -2.07 -21.76 8.55
N PHE A 274 -2.84 -21.39 9.56
CA PHE A 274 -3.82 -22.30 10.16
C PHE A 274 -5.08 -21.57 10.66
N ALA A 275 -6.18 -22.32 10.73
CA ALA A 275 -7.42 -21.87 11.33
C ALA A 275 -8.04 -22.97 12.18
N LEU A 276 -8.85 -22.57 13.16
CA LEU A 276 -9.53 -23.45 14.09
C LEU A 276 -11.04 -23.23 13.98
N LEU A 277 -11.81 -24.31 13.90
CA LEU A 277 -13.27 -24.28 13.92
C LEU A 277 -13.76 -25.14 15.09
N GLY A 278 -14.84 -24.71 15.74
CA GLY A 278 -15.43 -25.43 16.86
C GLY A 278 -14.54 -25.49 18.12
N VAL A 279 -13.57 -24.59 18.26
CA VAL A 279 -12.73 -24.47 19.47
C VAL A 279 -13.38 -23.50 20.45
N SER A 280 -13.70 -23.97 21.64
CA SER A 280 -14.24 -23.16 22.73
C SER A 280 -13.14 -22.56 23.62
N GLU A 281 -13.48 -21.53 24.40
CA GLU A 281 -12.58 -20.80 25.32
C GLU A 281 -11.96 -21.67 26.43
N ILE A 282 -12.44 -22.90 26.62
CA ILE A 282 -11.95 -23.83 27.64
C ILE A 282 -10.62 -24.51 27.26
N TRP A 283 -10.22 -24.45 25.98
CA TRP A 283 -8.97 -25.06 25.53
C TRP A 283 -7.80 -24.10 25.72
N ASP A 284 -6.73 -24.61 26.33
CA ASP A 284 -5.41 -24.01 26.24
C ASP A 284 -4.84 -24.31 24.84
N LEU A 285 -4.17 -23.33 24.26
CA LEU A 285 -3.58 -23.44 22.94
C LEU A 285 -2.09 -23.12 23.00
N ARG A 286 -1.27 -23.89 22.28
CA ARG A 286 0.14 -23.62 22.05
C ARG A 286 0.47 -23.69 20.57
N ILE A 287 1.21 -22.70 20.07
CA ILE A 287 1.67 -22.62 18.68
C ILE A 287 3.19 -22.61 18.70
N GLU A 288 3.80 -23.59 18.06
CA GLU A 288 5.26 -23.74 17.98
C GLU A 288 5.69 -23.90 16.53
N GLY A 289 6.84 -23.33 16.14
CA GLY A 289 7.44 -23.65 14.86
C GLY A 289 8.33 -22.58 14.27
N LYS A 290 8.49 -22.64 12.95
CA LYS A 290 9.26 -21.67 12.17
C LYS A 290 8.33 -20.69 11.45
N ALA A 291 7.88 -19.67 12.16
CA ALA A 291 7.02 -18.61 11.64
C ALA A 291 7.75 -17.62 10.73
N GLN A 292 7.01 -17.01 9.81
CA GLN A 292 7.43 -15.79 9.15
C GLN A 292 7.36 -14.62 10.16
N PRO A 293 8.34 -13.71 10.20
CA PRO A 293 8.38 -12.63 11.18
C PRO A 293 7.37 -11.50 10.93
N SER A 294 6.72 -11.50 9.78
CA SER A 294 5.82 -10.45 9.32
C SER A 294 4.70 -10.12 10.29
N TRP A 295 4.06 -11.12 10.90
CA TRP A 295 2.98 -10.88 11.85
C TRP A 295 3.47 -10.15 13.11
N VAL A 296 4.54 -10.66 13.74
CA VAL A 296 5.10 -10.05 14.96
C VAL A 296 5.62 -8.65 14.68
N LEU A 297 6.34 -8.47 13.57
CA LEU A 297 6.86 -7.17 13.15
C LEU A 297 5.73 -6.18 12.81
N GLY A 298 4.67 -6.64 12.13
CA GLY A 298 3.51 -5.82 11.81
C GLY A 298 2.73 -5.37 13.05
N ARG A 299 2.69 -6.20 14.10
CA ARG A 299 2.11 -5.82 15.42
C ARG A 299 2.94 -4.74 16.11
N VAL A 300 4.27 -4.85 16.07
CA VAL A 300 5.19 -3.81 16.57
C VAL A 300 5.01 -2.52 15.79
N ASP A 301 5.07 -2.58 14.46
CA ASP A 301 4.95 -1.41 13.59
C ASP A 301 3.61 -0.71 13.79
N SER A 302 2.49 -1.45 13.76
CA SER A 302 1.15 -0.90 13.98
C SER A 302 1.04 -0.14 15.31
N LEU A 303 1.59 -0.69 16.40
CA LEU A 303 1.60 -0.01 17.70
C LEU A 303 2.46 1.27 17.68
N VAL A 304 3.64 1.20 17.05
CA VAL A 304 4.55 2.35 16.92
C VAL A 304 3.91 3.46 16.11
N GLN A 305 3.35 3.15 14.94
CA GLN A 305 2.70 4.12 14.06
C GLN A 305 1.50 4.79 14.74
N GLN A 306 0.64 4.03 15.43
CA GLN A 306 -0.48 4.61 16.18
C GLN A 306 -0.04 5.63 17.24
N ASN A 307 1.07 5.34 17.94
CA ASN A 307 1.60 6.23 18.95
C ASN A 307 2.37 7.41 18.34
N LEU A 308 3.10 7.19 17.25
CA LEU A 308 3.81 8.23 16.51
C LEU A 308 2.81 9.23 15.90
N ALA A 309 1.76 8.75 15.24
CA ALA A 309 0.70 9.59 14.69
C ALA A 309 0.02 10.44 15.78
N ARG A 310 -0.19 9.90 16.98
CA ARG A 310 -0.71 10.66 18.11
C ARG A 310 0.30 11.70 18.62
N PHE A 311 1.56 11.31 18.76
CA PHE A 311 2.63 12.21 19.19
C PHE A 311 2.80 13.40 18.23
N SER A 312 2.77 13.13 16.92
CA SER A 312 2.95 14.13 15.87
C SER A 312 1.83 15.18 15.82
N LYS A 313 0.64 14.90 16.38
CA LYS A 313 -0.45 15.90 16.45
C LYS A 313 -0.16 17.07 17.37
N ASP A 314 0.57 16.81 18.47
CA ASP A 314 0.87 17.80 19.50
C ASP A 314 2.33 18.27 19.45
N PHE A 315 3.15 17.68 18.58
CA PHE A 315 4.57 17.98 18.46
C PHE A 315 4.84 18.90 17.27
N ASP A 316 5.41 20.07 17.54
CA ASP A 316 5.89 20.99 16.51
C ASP A 316 7.40 20.79 16.27
N PRO A 317 7.81 20.14 15.15
CA PRO A 317 9.21 20.01 14.81
C PRO A 317 9.87 21.35 14.44
N ARG A 318 9.12 22.35 13.94
CA ARG A 318 9.68 23.65 13.55
C ARG A 318 10.13 24.46 14.76
N ALA A 319 9.44 24.33 15.89
CA ALA A 319 9.87 24.87 17.18
C ALA A 319 11.24 24.31 17.66
N GLN A 320 11.67 23.17 17.13
CA GLN A 320 12.97 22.55 17.45
C GLN A 320 14.10 22.96 16.49
N LEU A 321 13.80 23.69 15.41
CA LEU A 321 14.82 24.15 14.46
C LEU A 321 15.74 25.20 15.08
N PRO A 322 17.03 25.25 14.71
CA PRO A 322 17.91 26.36 15.03
C PRO A 322 17.31 27.70 14.59
N PRO A 323 17.48 28.81 15.34
CA PRO A 323 16.83 30.10 15.03
C PRO A 323 17.05 30.58 13.59
N LYS A 324 18.27 30.36 13.06
CA LYS A 324 18.65 30.75 11.69
C LYS A 324 17.90 29.98 10.60
N LEU A 325 17.59 28.70 10.86
CA LEU A 325 16.83 27.85 9.93
C LEU A 325 15.33 28.08 10.09
N ARG A 326 14.86 28.29 11.33
CA ARG A 326 13.45 28.53 11.66
C ARG A 326 12.87 29.71 10.90
N GLY A 327 13.54 30.87 10.91
CA GLY A 327 13.03 32.05 10.19
C GLY A 327 12.89 31.85 8.67
N ARG A 328 13.69 30.95 8.07
CA ARG A 328 13.58 30.60 6.65
C ARG A 328 12.46 29.60 6.38
N ALA A 329 12.07 28.81 7.38
CA ALA A 329 10.98 27.84 7.32
C ALA A 329 9.60 28.48 7.57
N GLU A 330 9.54 29.58 8.31
CA GLU A 330 8.29 30.25 8.72
C GLU A 330 7.74 31.28 7.70
N LEU A 331 8.31 31.37 6.49
CA LEU A 331 7.79 32.28 5.47
C LEU A 331 6.36 31.89 5.08
N SER A 332 5.41 32.81 5.27
CA SER A 332 3.99 32.62 4.96
C SER A 332 3.74 32.51 3.47
N ALA A 333 2.67 31.80 3.09
CA ALA A 333 2.26 31.65 1.70
C ALA A 333 1.99 33.00 1.03
N THR A 334 2.22 33.05 -0.27
CA THR A 334 1.85 34.16 -1.14
C THR A 334 0.33 34.29 -1.14
N LEU A 335 -0.18 35.34 -0.50
CA LEU A 335 -1.61 35.64 -0.47
C LEU A 335 -1.99 36.50 -1.68
N TYR A 336 -3.02 36.06 -2.38
CA TYR A 336 -3.67 36.86 -3.42
C TYR A 336 -4.83 37.63 -2.81
N PRO A 337 -4.97 38.93 -3.13
CA PRO A 337 -6.17 39.65 -2.75
C PRO A 337 -7.38 39.00 -3.46
N PRO A 338 -8.59 38.95 -2.85
CA PRO A 338 -9.73 38.23 -3.38
C PRO A 338 -10.08 38.58 -4.84
N GLU A 339 -9.83 39.83 -5.24
CA GLU A 339 -10.09 40.31 -6.60
C GLU A 339 -9.20 39.61 -7.64
N LYS A 340 -7.98 39.18 -7.26
CA LYS A 340 -7.07 38.41 -8.13
C LYS A 340 -7.42 36.93 -8.22
N LEU A 341 -8.38 36.47 -7.42
CA LEU A 341 -8.94 35.12 -7.49
C LEU A 341 -10.18 35.02 -8.39
N LEU A 342 -10.62 36.15 -8.96
CA LEU A 342 -11.82 36.26 -9.76
C LEU A 342 -11.51 36.81 -11.17
N PRO A 343 -12.25 36.38 -12.20
CA PRO A 343 -12.02 36.83 -13.57
C PRO A 343 -12.48 38.29 -13.80
N GLY A 344 -11.73 39.01 -14.63
CA GLY A 344 -12.07 40.37 -15.07
C GLY A 344 -11.89 41.42 -13.98
N GLU A 345 -12.86 42.34 -13.87
CA GLU A 345 -12.93 43.38 -12.84
C GLU A 345 -14.07 43.04 -11.86
N PRO A 346 -13.80 42.27 -10.80
CA PRO A 346 -14.85 41.80 -9.89
C PRO A 346 -15.43 42.94 -9.07
N THR A 347 -16.75 42.91 -8.87
CA THR A 347 -17.46 43.85 -7.99
C THR A 347 -17.29 43.47 -6.51
N PRO A 348 -17.55 44.39 -5.56
CA PRO A 348 -17.61 44.03 -4.13
C PRO A 348 -18.60 42.90 -3.83
N GLU A 349 -19.71 42.85 -4.57
CA GLU A 349 -20.68 41.77 -4.52
C GLU A 349 -20.10 40.43 -5.03
N ASP A 350 -19.25 40.46 -6.06
CA ASP A 350 -18.54 39.28 -6.57
C ASP A 350 -17.61 38.69 -5.50
N VAL A 351 -16.82 39.55 -4.85
CA VAL A 351 -15.90 39.14 -3.78
C VAL A 351 -16.67 38.54 -2.60
N LYS A 352 -17.77 39.18 -2.19
CA LYS A 352 -18.62 38.67 -1.11
C LYS A 352 -19.26 37.34 -1.49
N GLY A 353 -19.76 37.21 -2.72
CA GLY A 353 -20.35 35.97 -3.23
C GLY A 353 -19.34 34.82 -3.26
N HIS A 354 -18.12 35.09 -3.72
CA HIS A 354 -17.03 34.12 -3.71
C HIS A 354 -16.72 33.63 -2.28
N GLN A 355 -16.58 34.55 -1.31
CA GLN A 355 -16.35 34.19 0.08
C GLN A 355 -17.48 33.33 0.66
N GLN A 356 -18.74 33.61 0.30
CA GLN A 356 -19.89 32.81 0.71
C GLN A 356 -19.84 31.40 0.10
N VAL A 357 -19.53 31.28 -1.19
CA VAL A 357 -19.37 29.97 -1.85
C VAL A 357 -18.24 29.16 -1.20
N VAL A 358 -17.10 29.78 -0.93
CA VAL A 358 -15.98 29.12 -0.24
C VAL A 358 -16.40 28.66 1.16
N ALA A 359 -17.07 29.51 1.94
CA ALA A 359 -17.53 29.17 3.28
C ALA A 359 -18.58 28.04 3.32
N LEU A 360 -19.48 27.97 2.32
CA LEU A 360 -20.43 26.86 2.18
C LEU A 360 -19.70 25.55 1.90
N ARG A 361 -18.71 25.57 1.00
CA ARG A 361 -17.88 24.40 0.70
C ARG A 361 -17.08 23.91 1.90
N GLU A 362 -16.48 24.81 2.67
CA GLU A 362 -15.74 24.46 3.89
C GLU A 362 -16.63 23.78 4.95
N LYS A 363 -17.95 24.01 4.90
CA LYS A 363 -18.94 23.32 5.74
C LYS A 363 -19.48 22.01 5.12
N GLY A 364 -19.09 21.67 3.89
CA GLY A 364 -19.65 20.55 3.14
C GLY A 364 -21.04 20.81 2.55
N GLU A 365 -21.48 22.07 2.49
CA GLU A 365 -22.78 22.49 1.94
C GLU A 365 -22.68 22.71 0.40
N ASP A 366 -22.20 21.69 -0.33
CA ASP A 366 -21.85 21.79 -1.75
C ASP A 366 -23.04 22.13 -2.66
N GLN A 367 -24.23 21.62 -2.33
CA GLN A 367 -25.45 21.91 -3.08
C GLN A 367 -25.86 23.38 -2.95
N ASP A 368 -25.79 23.94 -1.75
CA ASP A 368 -26.08 25.35 -1.49
C ASP A 368 -25.05 26.26 -2.16
N ALA A 369 -23.78 25.85 -2.15
CA ALA A 369 -22.71 26.53 -2.88
C ALA A 369 -22.99 26.57 -4.39
N TYR A 370 -23.43 25.44 -4.96
CA TYR A 370 -23.80 25.34 -6.37
C TYR A 370 -25.03 26.17 -6.73
N GLU A 371 -26.07 26.17 -5.88
CA GLU A 371 -27.27 26.99 -6.07
C GLU A 371 -26.97 28.48 -5.98
N LEU A 372 -26.11 28.87 -5.04
CA LEU A 372 -25.62 30.25 -4.94
C LEU A 372 -24.87 30.63 -6.21
N ALA A 373 -23.91 29.82 -6.68
CA ALA A 373 -23.14 30.11 -7.88
C ALA A 373 -24.00 30.12 -9.17
N SER A 374 -25.05 29.30 -9.26
CA SER A 374 -25.88 29.11 -10.46
C SER A 374 -26.91 30.22 -10.72
N ASN A 375 -27.28 30.99 -9.69
CA ASN A 375 -28.45 31.88 -9.75
C ASN A 375 -28.18 33.25 -10.40
N VAL A 376 -27.53 33.29 -11.58
CA VAL A 376 -27.14 34.52 -12.31
C VAL A 376 -28.27 35.55 -12.48
N GLY A 377 -29.54 35.13 -12.47
CA GLY A 377 -30.71 36.03 -12.55
C GLY A 377 -31.29 36.53 -11.20
N LYS A 378 -30.79 36.03 -10.06
CA LYS A 378 -31.23 36.41 -8.70
C LYS A 378 -30.08 36.80 -7.76
N THR A 379 -28.84 36.47 -8.10
CA THR A 379 -27.64 36.83 -7.36
C THR A 379 -27.10 38.18 -7.85
N LYS A 380 -26.29 38.84 -7.02
CA LYS A 380 -25.75 40.18 -7.32
C LYS A 380 -24.36 40.17 -7.98
N PHE A 381 -23.83 38.99 -8.32
CA PHE A 381 -22.48 38.87 -8.86
C PHE A 381 -22.45 38.55 -10.36
N SER A 382 -21.37 38.96 -11.02
CA SER A 382 -21.18 38.99 -12.47
C SER A 382 -21.17 37.60 -13.11
N ALA A 383 -21.54 37.53 -14.40
CA ALA A 383 -21.67 36.27 -15.12
C ALA A 383 -20.35 35.50 -15.21
N GLN A 384 -19.23 36.19 -15.42
CA GLN A 384 -17.90 35.57 -15.47
C GLN A 384 -17.49 34.97 -14.12
N VAL A 385 -17.85 35.61 -13.01
CA VAL A 385 -17.57 35.08 -11.66
C VAL A 385 -18.43 33.86 -11.39
N SER A 386 -19.71 33.88 -11.78
CA SER A 386 -20.57 32.70 -11.70
C SER A 386 -19.99 31.52 -12.51
N GLU A 387 -19.57 31.74 -13.76
CA GLU A 387 -18.94 30.69 -14.58
C GLU A 387 -17.68 30.12 -13.90
N TRP A 388 -16.85 30.96 -13.27
CA TRP A 388 -15.66 30.53 -12.55
C TRP A 388 -15.99 29.68 -11.32
N LEU A 389 -16.92 30.14 -10.48
CA LEU A 389 -17.33 29.42 -9.26
C LEU A 389 -17.98 28.07 -9.62
N LEU A 390 -18.81 28.04 -10.67
CA LEU A 390 -19.41 26.80 -11.18
C LEU A 390 -18.36 25.86 -11.75
N ALA A 391 -17.37 26.36 -12.49
CA ALA A 391 -16.27 25.54 -12.98
C ALA A 391 -15.52 24.88 -11.81
N GLN A 392 -15.17 25.63 -10.77
CA GLN A 392 -14.54 25.09 -9.56
C GLN A 392 -15.39 24.00 -8.92
N LEU A 393 -16.66 24.30 -8.62
CA LEU A 393 -17.59 23.35 -8.00
C LEU A 393 -17.79 22.10 -8.85
N GLU A 394 -17.87 22.23 -10.17
CA GLU A 394 -17.99 21.09 -11.09
C GLU A 394 -16.71 20.25 -11.12
N VAL A 395 -15.51 20.83 -10.97
CA VAL A 395 -14.29 20.03 -10.76
C VAL A 395 -14.35 19.26 -9.44
N TYR A 396 -14.70 19.92 -8.34
CA TYR A 396 -14.76 19.27 -7.02
C TYR A 396 -15.83 18.15 -6.97
N SER A 397 -16.99 18.38 -7.58
CA SER A 397 -18.03 17.35 -7.73
C SER A 397 -17.75 16.37 -8.88
N SER A 398 -16.54 16.37 -9.44
CA SER A 398 -16.08 15.47 -10.51
C SER A 398 -16.93 15.47 -11.80
N ARG A 399 -17.64 16.57 -12.07
CA ARG A 399 -18.41 16.84 -13.29
C ARG A 399 -17.51 17.44 -14.38
N HIS A 400 -16.40 16.78 -14.68
CA HIS A 400 -15.30 17.32 -15.49
C HIS A 400 -15.75 17.84 -16.86
N ALA A 401 -16.63 17.14 -17.57
CA ALA A 401 -17.09 17.56 -18.89
C ALA A 401 -17.77 18.95 -18.89
N ARG A 402 -18.53 19.28 -17.83
CA ARG A 402 -19.13 20.61 -17.68
C ARG A 402 -18.08 21.65 -17.33
N ALA A 403 -17.19 21.32 -16.40
CA ALA A 403 -16.10 22.19 -15.97
C ALA A 403 -15.19 22.57 -17.15
N VAL A 404 -14.80 21.61 -18.01
CA VAL A 404 -13.99 21.85 -19.20
C VAL A 404 -14.63 22.90 -20.11
N GLY A 405 -15.92 22.73 -20.44
CA GLY A 405 -16.63 23.68 -21.30
C GLY A 405 -16.71 25.10 -20.71
N ARG A 406 -16.81 25.23 -19.39
CA ARG A 406 -16.77 26.54 -18.71
C ARG A 406 -15.38 27.15 -18.74
N LEU A 407 -14.36 26.35 -18.44
CA LEU A 407 -12.97 26.80 -18.41
C LEU A 407 -12.47 27.19 -19.81
N GLU A 408 -12.89 26.52 -20.87
CA GLU A 408 -12.59 26.91 -22.24
C GLU A 408 -13.14 28.30 -22.57
N ARG A 409 -14.39 28.59 -22.20
CA ARG A 409 -14.97 29.94 -22.38
C ARG A 409 -14.23 30.97 -21.53
N LEU A 410 -14.04 30.71 -20.24
CA LEU A 410 -13.36 31.62 -19.32
C LEU A 410 -11.93 31.96 -19.76
N THR A 411 -11.17 30.96 -20.20
CA THR A 411 -9.79 31.18 -20.65
C THR A 411 -9.70 31.83 -22.03
N THR A 412 -10.77 31.76 -22.82
CA THR A 412 -10.90 32.51 -24.10
C THR A 412 -11.23 33.97 -23.83
N ASP A 413 -12.21 34.23 -22.96
CA ASP A 413 -12.69 35.58 -22.65
C ASP A 413 -11.70 36.34 -21.74
N PHE A 414 -10.99 35.63 -20.86
CA PHE A 414 -10.04 36.17 -19.89
C PHE A 414 -8.68 35.43 -19.95
N PRO A 415 -7.91 35.58 -21.05
CA PRO A 415 -6.67 34.81 -21.26
C PRO A 415 -5.55 35.12 -20.24
N ALA A 416 -5.61 36.26 -19.54
CA ALA A 416 -4.68 36.63 -18.48
C ALA A 416 -5.09 36.09 -17.08
N PHE A 417 -6.26 35.45 -16.96
CA PHE A 417 -6.75 34.93 -15.69
C PHE A 417 -6.11 33.57 -15.38
N VAL A 418 -4.96 33.62 -14.71
CA VAL A 418 -4.13 32.46 -14.34
C VAL A 418 -4.91 31.33 -13.63
N PRO A 419 -5.78 31.59 -12.63
CA PRO A 419 -6.51 30.53 -11.93
C PRO A 419 -7.30 29.60 -12.85
N ALA A 420 -8.01 30.13 -13.85
CA ALA A 420 -8.76 29.31 -14.79
C ALA A 420 -7.86 28.49 -15.72
N ARG A 421 -6.72 29.05 -16.13
CA ARG A 421 -5.73 28.32 -16.95
C ARG A 421 -5.07 27.19 -16.16
N VAL A 422 -4.75 27.42 -14.88
CA VAL A 422 -4.22 26.40 -13.97
C VAL A 422 -5.23 25.27 -13.80
N LEU A 423 -6.47 25.57 -13.40
CA LEU A 423 -7.50 24.56 -13.17
C LEU A 423 -7.80 23.73 -14.44
N ARG A 424 -7.76 24.36 -15.61
CA ARG A 424 -7.90 23.67 -16.90
C ARG A 424 -6.75 22.70 -17.17
N ALA A 425 -5.51 23.12 -16.89
CA ALA A 425 -4.34 22.27 -17.05
C ALA A 425 -4.31 21.10 -16.05
N GLU A 426 -4.76 21.32 -14.81
CA GLU A 426 -4.93 20.26 -13.82
C GLU A 426 -5.93 19.20 -14.31
N LEU A 427 -7.07 19.62 -14.86
CA LEU A 427 -8.03 18.70 -15.47
C LEU A 427 -7.44 17.94 -16.65
N TRP A 428 -6.72 18.60 -17.55
CA TRP A 428 -6.00 17.92 -18.64
C TRP A 428 -5.02 16.87 -18.09
N ALA A 429 -4.25 17.21 -17.04
CA ALA A 429 -3.32 16.27 -16.43
C ALA A 429 -4.04 15.05 -15.81
N ALA A 430 -5.18 15.27 -15.16
CA ALA A 430 -6.03 14.21 -14.59
C ALA A 430 -6.67 13.31 -15.65
N GLU A 431 -6.99 13.86 -16.82
CA GLU A 431 -7.51 13.12 -18.01
C GLU A 431 -6.40 12.42 -18.81
N GLY A 432 -5.14 12.51 -18.39
CA GLY A 432 -4.00 11.90 -19.06
C GLY A 432 -3.37 12.75 -20.17
N ARG A 433 -3.88 13.96 -20.43
CA ARG A 433 -3.34 14.96 -21.38
C ARG A 433 -2.13 15.70 -20.80
N ARG A 434 -1.19 14.95 -20.23
CA ARG A 434 -0.07 15.46 -19.41
C ARG A 434 0.89 16.35 -20.17
N GLU A 435 1.21 16.02 -21.41
CA GLU A 435 2.09 16.86 -22.24
C GLU A 435 1.45 18.22 -22.56
N GLN A 436 0.15 18.23 -22.79
CA GLN A 436 -0.60 19.47 -23.02
C GLN A 436 -0.68 20.32 -21.75
N ALA A 437 -0.94 19.69 -20.60
CA ALA A 437 -0.90 20.36 -19.31
C ALA A 437 0.49 20.95 -19.00
N LEU A 438 1.56 20.21 -19.34
CA LEU A 438 2.93 20.68 -19.13
C LEU A 438 3.24 21.89 -20.02
N ALA A 439 2.83 21.85 -21.29
CA ALA A 439 3.01 22.97 -22.21
C ALA A 439 2.31 24.25 -21.70
N GLU A 440 1.08 24.11 -21.19
CA GLU A 440 0.35 25.23 -20.58
C GLU A 440 1.04 25.74 -19.31
N ALA A 441 1.50 24.84 -18.44
CA ALA A 441 2.21 25.19 -17.21
C ALA A 441 3.51 25.96 -17.50
N VAL A 442 4.30 25.50 -18.48
CA VAL A 442 5.54 26.18 -18.92
C VAL A 442 5.24 27.58 -19.44
N GLN A 443 4.18 27.75 -20.23
CA GLN A 443 3.76 29.07 -20.69
C GLN A 443 3.33 29.98 -19.53
N LEU A 444 2.58 29.45 -18.56
CA LEU A 444 2.14 30.20 -17.39
C LEU A 444 3.31 30.65 -16.52
N VAL A 445 4.29 29.78 -16.27
CA VAL A 445 5.49 30.15 -15.52
C VAL A 445 6.29 31.23 -16.23
N ALA A 446 6.41 31.16 -17.56
CA ALA A 446 7.09 32.21 -18.34
C ALA A 446 6.33 33.54 -18.34
N ALA A 447 5.00 33.52 -18.41
CA ALA A 447 4.17 34.72 -18.45
C ALA A 447 3.95 35.35 -17.06
N HIS A 448 3.95 34.54 -16.00
CA HIS A 448 3.65 34.93 -14.63
C HIS A 448 4.70 34.37 -13.66
N PRO A 449 5.97 34.79 -13.77
CA PRO A 449 7.11 34.19 -13.04
C PRO A 449 7.11 34.43 -11.53
N GLN A 450 6.09 35.10 -10.99
CA GLN A 450 5.89 35.37 -9.56
C GLN A 450 4.63 34.66 -9.02
N ASP A 451 3.96 33.85 -9.84
CA ASP A 451 2.76 33.12 -9.44
C ASP A 451 3.11 31.67 -9.07
N PRO A 452 3.11 31.31 -7.76
CA PRO A 452 3.41 29.95 -7.34
C PRO A 452 2.49 28.87 -7.93
N ARG A 453 1.25 29.19 -8.32
CA ARG A 453 0.29 28.19 -8.83
C ARG A 453 0.79 27.56 -10.13
N ALA A 454 1.39 28.38 -11.01
CA ALA A 454 1.96 27.91 -12.26
C ALA A 454 3.17 27.00 -12.03
N LEU A 455 4.01 27.32 -11.03
CA LEU A 455 5.18 26.52 -10.65
C LEU A 455 4.77 25.16 -10.08
N VAL A 456 3.79 25.14 -9.17
CA VAL A 456 3.26 23.90 -8.58
C VAL A 456 2.63 23.01 -9.65
N LEU A 457 1.79 23.58 -10.52
CA LEU A 457 1.20 22.85 -11.65
C LEU A 457 2.30 22.23 -12.55
N GLN A 458 3.35 23.00 -12.88
CA GLN A 458 4.45 22.49 -13.70
C GLN A 458 5.17 21.33 -12.99
N ALA A 459 5.46 21.47 -11.70
CA ALA A 459 6.11 20.43 -10.89
C ALA A 459 5.25 19.15 -10.81
N GLN A 460 3.95 19.28 -10.54
CA GLN A 460 3.01 18.16 -10.49
C GLN A 460 2.91 17.44 -11.84
N THR A 461 2.82 18.21 -12.92
CA THR A 461 2.73 17.64 -14.27
C THR A 461 4.03 16.92 -14.67
N LEU A 462 5.19 17.46 -14.30
CA LEU A 462 6.47 16.77 -14.46
C LEU A 462 6.49 15.44 -13.70
N ALA A 463 6.00 15.40 -12.45
CA ALA A 463 5.92 14.15 -11.69
C ALA A 463 4.98 13.12 -12.35
N LEU A 464 3.82 13.56 -12.85
CA LEU A 464 2.90 12.72 -13.64
C LEU A 464 3.52 12.18 -14.95
N LEU A 465 4.59 12.81 -15.44
CA LEU A 465 5.39 12.35 -16.59
C LEU A 465 6.62 11.53 -16.19
N ASP A 466 6.70 11.06 -14.94
CA ASP A 466 7.86 10.33 -14.37
C ASP A 466 9.17 11.17 -14.32
N ARG A 467 9.02 12.50 -14.29
CA ARG A 467 10.10 13.50 -14.24
C ARG A 467 10.19 14.19 -12.88
N ALA A 468 10.01 13.44 -11.81
CA ALA A 468 10.02 13.95 -10.42
C ALA A 468 11.34 14.66 -10.03
N ASP A 469 12.48 14.26 -10.61
CA ASP A 469 13.77 14.94 -10.35
C ASP A 469 13.80 16.36 -10.94
N GLU A 470 13.14 16.57 -12.08
CA GLU A 470 12.99 17.90 -12.68
C GLU A 470 12.00 18.75 -11.88
N ALA A 471 10.95 18.13 -11.35
CA ALA A 471 10.02 18.79 -10.43
C ALA A 471 10.73 19.27 -9.15
N ASP A 472 11.53 18.41 -8.51
CA ASP A 472 12.34 18.75 -7.33
C ASP A 472 13.32 19.90 -7.65
N THR A 473 14.00 19.82 -8.80
CA THR A 473 14.91 20.88 -9.26
C THR A 473 14.18 22.22 -9.47
N LEU A 474 12.98 22.19 -10.08
CA LEU A 474 12.16 23.38 -10.30
C LEU A 474 11.79 24.06 -8.98
N LEU A 475 11.34 23.30 -7.98
CA LEU A 475 10.93 23.83 -6.68
C LEU A 475 12.13 24.34 -5.87
N ARG A 476 13.29 23.68 -5.94
CA ARG A 476 14.54 24.18 -5.35
C ARG A 476 14.94 25.53 -5.95
N ASN A 477 14.91 25.64 -7.28
CA ASN A 477 15.21 26.91 -7.97
C ASN A 477 14.22 28.02 -7.59
N ALA A 478 12.92 27.70 -7.44
CA ALA A 478 11.92 28.65 -6.97
C ALA A 478 12.23 29.12 -5.53
N ARG A 479 12.60 28.20 -4.64
CA ARG A 479 13.01 28.54 -3.27
C ARG A 479 14.23 29.44 -3.25
N ASP A 480 15.23 29.13 -4.07
CA ASP A 480 16.46 29.93 -4.18
C ASP A 480 16.19 31.32 -4.81
N ALA A 481 15.15 31.45 -5.62
CA ALA A 481 14.64 32.71 -6.15
C ALA A 481 13.79 33.52 -5.15
N GLY A 482 13.57 33.01 -3.93
CA GLY A 482 12.89 33.72 -2.85
C GLY A 482 11.40 33.43 -2.70
N PHE A 483 10.85 32.43 -3.38
CA PHE A 483 9.48 32.00 -3.13
C PHE A 483 9.34 31.39 -1.72
N PRO A 484 8.29 31.75 -0.96
CA PRO A 484 7.98 31.12 0.31
C PRO A 484 7.87 29.59 0.18
N PRO A 485 8.48 28.79 1.07
CA PRO A 485 8.28 27.34 1.07
C PRO A 485 6.81 26.94 1.14
N ALA A 486 6.00 27.68 1.90
CA ALA A 486 4.56 27.46 2.07
C ALA A 486 3.76 27.39 0.75
N ASP A 487 4.28 27.97 -0.34
CA ASP A 487 3.59 28.01 -1.64
C ASP A 487 3.61 26.68 -2.41
N PHE A 488 4.60 25.83 -2.15
CA PHE A 488 4.82 24.54 -2.84
C PHE A 488 5.21 23.43 -1.87
N GLU A 489 4.97 23.70 -0.60
CA GLU A 489 5.38 22.95 0.58
C GLU A 489 4.79 21.55 0.59
N GLU A 490 3.48 21.47 0.37
CA GLU A 490 2.73 20.23 0.30
C GLU A 490 3.28 19.30 -0.78
N PHE A 491 3.48 19.83 -2.00
CA PHE A 491 3.97 19.00 -3.10
C PHE A 491 5.45 18.63 -2.96
N GLN A 492 6.30 19.52 -2.41
CA GLN A 492 7.68 19.17 -2.10
C GLN A 492 7.75 18.05 -1.05
N ARG A 493 6.90 18.08 -0.02
CA ARG A 493 6.78 16.99 0.95
C ARG A 493 6.41 15.69 0.25
N THR A 494 5.42 15.70 -0.65
CA THR A 494 5.05 14.52 -1.44
C THR A 494 6.23 13.96 -2.24
N LEU A 495 7.03 14.81 -2.91
CA LEU A 495 8.23 14.40 -3.64
C LEU A 495 9.28 13.77 -2.72
N ASP A 496 9.55 14.41 -1.57
CA ASP A 496 10.52 13.94 -0.59
C ASP A 496 10.13 12.59 0.01
N ARG A 497 8.85 12.43 0.38
CA ARG A 497 8.29 11.17 0.91
C ARG A 497 8.33 10.06 -0.12
N THR A 498 7.99 10.37 -1.36
CA THR A 498 8.06 9.43 -2.49
C THR A 498 9.48 8.97 -2.77
N ARG A 499 10.47 9.87 -2.62
CA ARG A 499 11.90 9.55 -2.75
C ARG A 499 12.41 8.70 -1.59
N ASN A 500 12.03 9.03 -0.36
CA ASN A 500 12.50 8.33 0.85
C ASN A 500 11.80 6.98 1.06
N GLY A 501 10.54 6.86 0.66
CA GLY A 501 9.66 5.74 0.95
C GLY A 501 9.20 5.70 2.41
N PRO A 502 8.46 4.66 2.80
CA PRO A 502 7.96 4.48 4.16
C PRO A 502 9.10 4.39 5.18
N GLN A 503 8.84 4.87 6.41
CA GLN A 503 9.80 4.84 7.51
C GLN A 503 9.76 3.52 8.30
N TRP A 504 9.98 2.41 7.60
CA TRP A 504 10.02 1.09 8.24
C TRP A 504 11.27 0.92 9.11
N ALA A 505 11.09 0.34 10.30
CA ALA A 505 12.21 0.04 11.21
C ALA A 505 13.21 -0.96 10.58
N LYS A 506 12.69 -1.89 9.78
CA LYS A 506 13.44 -2.82 8.95
C LYS A 506 12.76 -2.90 7.59
N SER A 507 13.55 -2.90 6.53
CA SER A 507 13.02 -3.06 5.17
C SER A 507 13.87 -4.04 4.36
N PHE A 508 13.22 -4.66 3.40
CA PHE A 508 13.76 -5.57 2.42
C PHE A 508 13.53 -4.96 1.04
N GLU A 509 14.42 -5.25 0.10
CA GLU A 509 14.29 -4.75 -1.27
C GLU A 509 14.68 -5.81 -2.29
N TYR A 510 14.01 -5.79 -3.43
CA TYR A 510 14.40 -6.56 -4.60
C TYR A 510 14.26 -5.69 -5.86
N LYS A 511 15.28 -5.71 -6.70
CA LYS A 511 15.34 -4.96 -7.96
C LYS A 511 15.44 -5.94 -9.10
N SER A 512 14.41 -6.00 -9.94
CA SER A 512 14.38 -6.76 -11.19
C SER A 512 14.76 -5.85 -12.38
N GLU A 513 14.41 -6.23 -13.61
CA GLU A 513 14.68 -5.40 -14.79
C GLU A 513 13.81 -4.14 -14.77
N HIS A 514 12.51 -4.30 -14.56
CA HIS A 514 11.49 -3.25 -14.64
C HIS A 514 10.95 -2.80 -13.27
N TYR A 515 11.16 -3.56 -12.18
CA TYR A 515 10.58 -3.25 -10.87
C TYR A 515 11.61 -3.07 -9.76
N HIS A 516 11.29 -2.18 -8.83
CA HIS A 516 11.93 -2.03 -7.54
C HIS A 516 10.86 -2.21 -6.44
N VAL A 517 10.88 -3.38 -5.82
CA VAL A 517 9.96 -3.76 -4.75
C VAL A 517 10.65 -3.58 -3.42
N ARG A 518 10.01 -2.87 -2.49
CA ARG A 518 10.44 -2.76 -1.09
C ARG A 518 9.31 -3.23 -0.17
N SER A 519 9.66 -3.79 0.98
CA SER A 519 8.69 -4.25 1.99
C SER A 519 9.28 -4.26 3.39
N ASP A 520 8.47 -4.08 4.42
CA ASP A 520 8.78 -4.39 5.83
C ASP A 520 8.48 -5.85 6.22
N ILE A 521 7.92 -6.65 5.31
CA ILE A 521 7.53 -8.05 5.55
C ILE A 521 8.73 -9.00 5.41
N GLY A 522 9.37 -9.03 4.25
CA GLY A 522 10.44 -10.00 3.98
C GLY A 522 11.02 -9.99 2.56
N GLN A 523 12.28 -10.46 2.44
CA GLN A 523 13.00 -10.57 1.17
C GLN A 523 12.33 -11.52 0.18
N ALA A 524 11.81 -12.66 0.66
CA ALA A 524 11.15 -13.65 -0.19
C ALA A 524 9.87 -13.10 -0.84
N LEU A 525 9.10 -12.28 -0.11
CA LEU A 525 7.94 -11.59 -0.67
C LEU A 525 8.36 -10.57 -1.74
N CYS A 526 9.39 -9.76 -1.49
CA CYS A 526 9.90 -8.81 -2.48
C CYS A 526 10.30 -9.51 -3.78
N PHE A 527 10.99 -10.65 -3.67
CA PHE A 527 11.34 -11.48 -4.83
C PHE A 527 10.11 -12.02 -5.55
N ARG A 528 9.15 -12.64 -4.83
CA ARG A 528 7.93 -13.21 -5.44
C ARG A 528 7.10 -12.16 -6.15
N ALA A 529 6.83 -11.03 -5.50
CA ALA A 529 6.08 -9.93 -6.08
C ALA A 529 6.78 -9.37 -7.33
N ALA A 530 8.10 -9.18 -7.29
CA ALA A 530 8.85 -8.73 -8.46
C ALA A 530 8.80 -9.72 -9.62
N GLN A 531 8.95 -11.02 -9.37
CA GLN A 531 8.85 -12.04 -10.43
C GLN A 531 7.45 -12.10 -11.05
N LEU A 532 6.42 -11.97 -10.21
CA LEU A 532 5.03 -11.91 -10.66
C LEU A 532 4.81 -10.69 -11.56
N LEU A 533 5.25 -9.51 -11.11
CA LEU A 533 5.15 -8.27 -11.85
C LEU A 533 5.93 -8.31 -13.18
N GLU A 534 7.16 -8.86 -13.20
CA GLU A 534 7.94 -9.04 -14.44
C GLU A 534 7.21 -9.93 -15.45
N ARG A 535 6.59 -11.01 -14.97
CA ARG A 535 5.82 -11.92 -15.82
C ARG A 535 4.62 -11.21 -16.43
N PHE A 536 3.86 -10.49 -15.61
CA PHE A 536 2.70 -9.74 -16.08
C PHE A 536 3.10 -8.59 -17.00
N TYR A 537 4.18 -7.88 -16.69
CA TYR A 537 4.79 -6.90 -17.58
C TYR A 537 5.15 -7.47 -18.95
N ALA A 538 5.77 -8.67 -18.99
CA ALA A 538 6.06 -9.35 -20.25
C ALA A 538 4.77 -9.71 -21.02
N LYS A 539 3.74 -10.18 -20.33
CA LYS A 539 2.42 -10.46 -20.91
C LYS A 539 1.78 -9.20 -21.48
N TYR A 540 1.76 -8.11 -20.70
CA TYR A 540 1.23 -6.82 -21.13
C TYR A 540 1.98 -6.31 -22.36
N ASN A 541 3.30 -6.37 -22.41
CA ASN A 541 4.09 -5.95 -23.57
C ASN A 541 3.74 -6.71 -24.86
N VAL A 542 3.42 -8.00 -24.77
CA VAL A 542 2.99 -8.79 -25.93
C VAL A 542 1.66 -8.26 -26.48
N HIS A 543 0.74 -7.84 -25.60
CA HIS A 543 -0.61 -7.42 -25.98
C HIS A 543 -0.77 -5.90 -26.23
N LEU A 544 0.04 -5.06 -25.57
CA LEU A 544 -0.17 -3.61 -25.43
C LEU A 544 0.89 -2.76 -26.15
N LYS A 545 1.72 -3.38 -27.00
CA LYS A 545 3.01 -2.89 -27.51
C LYS A 545 4.05 -2.72 -26.39
N ARG A 546 5.31 -2.94 -26.76
CA ARG A 546 6.46 -2.77 -25.87
C ARG A 546 6.52 -1.35 -25.32
N VAL A 547 6.59 -1.19 -23.99
CA VAL A 547 7.06 0.05 -23.37
C VAL A 547 8.54 0.22 -23.71
N SER A 548 8.84 0.84 -24.85
CA SER A 548 10.22 1.09 -25.25
C SER A 548 10.77 2.26 -24.43
N GLY A 549 11.76 1.99 -23.58
CA GLY A 549 12.56 3.05 -22.96
C GLY A 549 12.09 3.52 -21.58
N ALA A 550 11.41 2.68 -20.78
CA ALA A 550 11.31 2.95 -19.34
C ALA A 550 12.73 3.04 -18.76
N LYS A 551 13.21 4.27 -18.53
CA LYS A 551 14.56 4.52 -17.99
C LYS A 551 14.63 4.24 -16.48
N LYS A 552 13.47 4.16 -15.81
CA LYS A 552 13.31 3.98 -14.38
C LYS A 552 12.48 2.73 -14.09
N ARG A 553 12.83 2.04 -13.01
CA ARG A 553 12.07 0.89 -12.50
C ARG A 553 10.79 1.38 -11.85
N PHE A 554 9.68 0.70 -12.12
CA PHE A 554 8.43 0.84 -11.40
C PHE A 554 8.63 0.61 -9.90
N ARG A 555 8.09 1.51 -9.09
CA ARG A 555 8.23 1.46 -7.63
C ARG A 555 7.07 0.73 -7.01
N VAL A 556 7.37 -0.16 -6.07
CA VAL A 556 6.36 -0.95 -5.33
C VAL A 556 6.71 -0.99 -3.85
N GLN A 557 5.74 -0.69 -2.99
CA GLN A 557 5.83 -0.80 -1.54
C GLN A 557 4.80 -1.80 -1.03
N LEU A 558 5.26 -2.79 -0.27
CA LEU A 558 4.41 -3.81 0.35
C LEU A 558 4.47 -3.66 1.87
N PHE A 559 3.34 -3.29 2.48
CA PHE A 559 3.21 -3.00 3.91
C PHE A 559 2.74 -4.23 4.67
N SER A 560 3.36 -4.46 5.83
CA SER A 560 2.97 -5.51 6.77
C SER A 560 1.69 -5.18 7.53
N SER A 561 1.31 -3.90 7.60
CA SER A 561 0.17 -3.41 8.36
C SER A 561 -0.70 -2.46 7.55
N GLU A 562 -2.02 -2.57 7.74
CA GLU A 562 -3.02 -1.61 7.23
C GLU A 562 -2.73 -0.19 7.72
N ALA A 563 -2.36 -0.05 9.00
CA ALA A 563 -2.08 1.24 9.62
C ALA A 563 -0.91 1.95 8.93
N GLY A 564 0.20 1.25 8.69
CA GLY A 564 1.36 1.81 8.00
C GLY A 564 1.08 2.15 6.54
N TYR A 565 0.22 1.37 5.86
CA TYR A 565 -0.27 1.71 4.52
C TYR A 565 -1.12 2.98 4.53
N HIS A 566 -2.16 3.05 5.36
CA HIS A 566 -3.07 4.19 5.43
C HIS A 566 -2.36 5.47 5.84
N GLU A 567 -1.46 5.42 6.82
CA GLU A 567 -0.68 6.59 7.23
C GLU A 567 0.20 7.10 6.08
N PHE A 568 0.90 6.19 5.39
CA PHE A 568 1.77 6.60 4.30
C PHE A 568 0.98 7.11 3.08
N CYS A 569 -0.22 6.57 2.81
CA CYS A 569 -1.13 7.15 1.83
C CYS A 569 -1.65 8.53 2.26
N GLU A 570 -2.13 8.67 3.50
CA GLU A 570 -2.63 9.94 4.05
C GLU A 570 -1.56 11.05 3.98
N ASP A 571 -0.33 10.72 4.32
CA ASP A 571 0.81 11.64 4.26
C ASP A 571 1.20 12.03 2.82
N LEU A 572 0.88 11.20 1.82
CA LEU A 572 1.24 11.43 0.42
C LEU A 572 0.17 12.14 -0.40
N ILE A 573 -1.10 11.82 -0.16
CA ILE A 573 -2.25 12.28 -0.95
C ILE A 573 -3.30 13.04 -0.13
N GLY A 574 -3.02 13.34 1.14
CA GLY A 574 -3.90 14.14 1.99
C GLY A 574 -5.18 13.44 2.45
N GLY A 575 -5.28 12.12 2.27
CA GLY A 575 -6.44 11.33 2.64
C GLY A 575 -6.18 9.82 2.67
N LYS A 576 -7.05 9.09 3.37
CA LYS A 576 -6.98 7.63 3.46
C LYS A 576 -7.80 6.99 2.36
N PRO A 577 -7.22 6.12 1.51
CA PRO A 577 -8.00 5.35 0.56
C PRO A 577 -8.81 4.29 1.33
N GLU A 578 -10.09 4.55 1.57
CA GLU A 578 -10.99 3.65 2.31
C GLU A 578 -11.22 2.33 1.55
N HIS A 579 -11.27 1.21 2.28
CA HIS A 579 -11.62 -0.10 1.75
C HIS A 579 -10.72 -0.61 0.59
N THR A 580 -9.46 -0.15 0.52
CA THR A 580 -8.50 -0.60 -0.50
C THR A 580 -7.40 -1.46 0.13
N ALA A 581 -7.13 -2.63 -0.46
CA ALA A 581 -5.94 -3.43 -0.14
C ALA A 581 -4.68 -2.94 -0.88
N GLY A 582 -4.85 -2.03 -1.85
CA GLY A 582 -3.75 -1.42 -2.57
C GLY A 582 -4.20 -0.25 -3.41
N VAL A 583 -3.22 0.54 -3.85
CA VAL A 583 -3.41 1.66 -4.75
C VAL A 583 -2.16 1.92 -5.58
N TYR A 584 -2.36 2.13 -6.88
CA TYR A 584 -1.39 2.80 -7.73
C TYR A 584 -1.64 4.32 -7.72
N ILE A 585 -0.62 5.10 -7.34
CA ILE A 585 -0.71 6.58 -7.35
C ILE A 585 0.07 7.13 -8.56
N PRO A 586 -0.61 7.62 -9.63
CA PRO A 586 0.05 8.08 -10.85
C PRO A 586 0.97 9.28 -10.64
N LEU A 587 0.61 10.20 -9.74
CA LEU A 587 1.44 11.36 -9.38
C LEU A 587 2.82 10.93 -8.86
N LEU A 588 2.89 9.77 -8.22
CA LEU A 588 4.09 9.23 -7.58
C LEU A 588 4.72 8.09 -8.37
N LYS A 589 4.06 7.58 -9.43
CA LYS A 589 4.51 6.39 -10.17
C LYS A 589 4.81 5.21 -9.26
N GLN A 590 3.97 5.03 -8.23
CA GLN A 590 4.26 4.13 -7.13
C GLN A 590 3.04 3.27 -6.77
N LEU A 591 3.31 1.98 -6.65
CA LEU A 591 2.38 0.96 -6.18
C LEU A 591 2.49 0.81 -4.67
N MET A 592 1.36 0.69 -3.98
CA MET A 592 1.30 0.59 -2.52
C MET A 592 0.27 -0.46 -2.16
N ILE A 593 0.65 -1.49 -1.40
CA ILE A 593 -0.23 -2.63 -1.14
C ILE A 593 -0.04 -3.11 0.30
N TRP A 594 -1.14 -3.42 0.96
CA TRP A 594 -1.18 -4.14 2.23
C TRP A 594 -2.25 -5.23 2.11
N ASN A 595 -1.95 -6.47 2.48
CA ASN A 595 -2.98 -7.49 2.60
C ASN A 595 -2.44 -8.75 3.32
N LEU A 596 -2.05 -8.60 4.59
CA LEU A 596 -1.67 -9.73 5.44
C LEU A 596 -2.82 -10.12 6.37
N PRO A 597 -3.00 -11.43 6.65
CA PRO A 597 -2.06 -12.55 6.43
C PRO A 597 -2.19 -13.25 5.05
N GLU A 598 -3.14 -12.87 4.21
CA GLU A 598 -3.45 -13.54 2.94
C GLU A 598 -2.48 -13.15 1.83
N THR A 599 -1.25 -13.66 1.89
CA THR A 599 -0.18 -13.36 0.90
C THR A 599 -0.64 -13.56 -0.54
N GLU A 600 -1.48 -14.55 -0.82
CA GLU A 600 -1.98 -14.79 -2.17
C GLU A 600 -3.00 -13.73 -2.61
N GLN A 601 -3.87 -13.26 -1.71
CA GLN A 601 -4.75 -12.12 -2.00
C GLN A 601 -3.91 -10.84 -2.20
N MET A 602 -2.85 -10.66 -1.42
CA MET A 602 -1.87 -9.59 -1.65
C MET A 602 -1.25 -9.67 -3.05
N LEU A 603 -0.86 -10.85 -3.50
CA LEU A 603 -0.27 -11.05 -4.82
C LEU A 603 -1.29 -10.83 -5.95
N ALA A 604 -2.56 -11.19 -5.75
CA ALA A 604 -3.64 -10.83 -6.68
C ALA A 604 -3.78 -9.30 -6.79
N THR A 605 -3.82 -8.59 -5.65
CA THR A 605 -3.81 -7.12 -5.62
C THR A 605 -2.55 -6.53 -6.29
N VAL A 606 -1.38 -7.18 -6.14
CA VAL A 606 -0.14 -6.79 -6.85
C VAL A 606 -0.33 -6.84 -8.37
N VAL A 607 -1.04 -7.85 -8.88
CA VAL A 607 -1.33 -7.95 -10.32
C VAL A 607 -2.33 -6.87 -10.75
N HIS A 608 -3.42 -6.69 -10.00
CA HIS A 608 -4.45 -5.68 -10.29
C HIS A 608 -3.84 -4.28 -10.37
N GLU A 609 -3.18 -3.85 -9.28
CA GLU A 609 -2.57 -2.53 -9.21
C GLU A 609 -1.38 -2.41 -10.17
N GLY A 610 -0.64 -3.50 -10.37
CA GLY A 610 0.47 -3.57 -11.32
C GLY A 610 0.04 -3.31 -12.76
N PHE A 611 -1.21 -3.67 -13.13
CA PHE A 611 -1.79 -3.31 -14.41
C PHE A 611 -2.03 -1.81 -14.54
N HIS A 612 -2.59 -1.14 -13.52
CA HIS A 612 -2.76 0.32 -13.54
C HIS A 612 -1.42 1.04 -13.74
N GLN A 613 -0.39 0.58 -13.02
CA GLN A 613 0.96 1.12 -13.14
C GLN A 613 1.53 0.95 -14.56
N TYR A 614 1.30 -0.20 -15.19
CA TYR A 614 1.69 -0.43 -16.58
C TYR A 614 0.91 0.47 -17.54
N LEU A 615 -0.42 0.50 -17.42
CA LEU A 615 -1.30 1.22 -18.33
C LEU A 615 -1.03 2.72 -18.29
N ASP A 616 -0.74 3.27 -17.12
CA ASP A 616 -0.40 4.67 -16.93
C ASP A 616 0.83 5.15 -17.72
N GLN A 617 1.76 4.25 -18.05
CA GLN A 617 2.92 4.56 -18.90
C GLN A 617 2.61 4.51 -20.39
N VAL A 618 1.63 3.70 -20.79
CA VAL A 618 1.37 3.39 -22.21
C VAL A 618 0.17 4.16 -22.74
N ALA A 619 -0.87 4.31 -21.93
CA ALA A 619 -2.16 4.86 -22.28
C ALA A 619 -2.78 5.58 -21.06
N PRO A 620 -2.19 6.69 -20.58
CA PRO A 620 -2.71 7.44 -19.44
C PRO A 620 -4.12 8.02 -19.65
N THR A 621 -4.60 8.05 -20.90
CA THR A 621 -5.93 8.52 -21.31
C THR A 621 -6.98 7.39 -21.36
N ALA A 622 -6.63 6.15 -20.97
CA ALA A 622 -7.55 5.01 -21.03
C ALA A 622 -8.81 5.26 -20.17
N PRO A 623 -10.02 4.90 -20.65
CA PRO A 623 -11.23 5.07 -19.88
C PRO A 623 -11.27 4.11 -18.68
N VAL A 624 -11.97 4.54 -17.63
CA VAL A 624 -12.01 3.84 -16.34
C VAL A 624 -12.52 2.40 -16.44
N TRP A 625 -13.57 2.15 -17.24
CA TRP A 625 -14.11 0.79 -17.42
C TRP A 625 -13.07 -0.17 -18.00
N PHE A 626 -12.22 0.33 -18.89
CA PHE A 626 -11.20 -0.50 -19.54
C PHE A 626 -10.01 -0.72 -18.60
N ASN A 627 -9.60 0.34 -17.89
CA ASN A 627 -8.55 0.27 -16.90
C ASN A 627 -8.87 -0.74 -15.78
N GLU A 628 -10.05 -0.61 -15.16
CA GLU A 628 -10.50 -1.50 -14.09
C GLU A 628 -10.84 -2.91 -14.60
N GLY A 629 -11.55 -3.01 -15.74
CA GLY A 629 -11.95 -4.31 -16.27
C GLY A 629 -10.76 -5.20 -16.67
N MET A 630 -9.68 -4.60 -17.18
CA MET A 630 -8.45 -5.33 -17.49
C MET A 630 -7.66 -5.70 -16.22
N ALA A 631 -7.63 -4.82 -15.22
CA ALA A 631 -7.01 -5.10 -13.93
C ALA A 631 -7.70 -6.30 -13.26
N GLU A 632 -9.03 -6.28 -13.18
CA GLU A 632 -9.88 -7.37 -12.68
C GLU A 632 -9.69 -8.67 -13.49
N TYR A 633 -9.61 -8.58 -14.82
CA TYR A 633 -9.40 -9.76 -15.66
C TYR A 633 -8.05 -10.45 -15.36
N TYR A 634 -6.98 -9.68 -15.15
CA TYR A 634 -5.67 -10.24 -14.83
C TYR A 634 -5.53 -10.64 -13.36
N GLU A 635 -6.20 -9.95 -12.43
CA GLU A 635 -6.23 -10.31 -11.01
C GLU A 635 -6.66 -11.77 -10.81
N GLN A 636 -7.64 -12.23 -11.57
CA GLN A 636 -8.17 -13.60 -11.47
C GLN A 636 -7.24 -14.68 -12.03
N SER A 637 -6.10 -14.32 -12.60
CA SER A 637 -5.18 -15.30 -13.20
C SER A 637 -4.67 -16.28 -12.14
N LYS A 638 -4.54 -17.57 -12.48
CA LYS A 638 -4.00 -18.59 -11.56
C LYS A 638 -2.98 -19.48 -12.24
N LEU A 639 -2.07 -20.05 -11.45
CA LEU A 639 -1.19 -21.11 -11.89
C LEU A 639 -1.95 -22.45 -11.88
N VAL A 640 -2.19 -23.02 -13.07
CA VAL A 640 -2.83 -24.32 -13.28
C VAL A 640 -1.84 -25.21 -14.02
N ASP A 641 -1.47 -26.36 -13.46
CA ASP A 641 -0.50 -27.30 -14.04
C ASP A 641 0.84 -26.68 -14.45
N GLY A 642 1.33 -25.73 -13.65
CA GLY A 642 2.58 -25.01 -13.92
C GLY A 642 2.47 -23.93 -15.03
N GLN A 643 1.28 -23.72 -15.59
CA GLN A 643 1.00 -22.66 -16.56
C GLN A 643 0.04 -21.64 -15.97
N TRP A 644 0.24 -20.35 -16.26
CA TRP A 644 -0.74 -19.36 -15.82
C TRP A 644 -1.90 -19.33 -16.79
N LYS A 645 -3.11 -19.45 -16.24
CA LYS A 645 -4.37 -19.34 -16.94
C LYS A 645 -5.01 -18.01 -16.55
N ASP A 646 -5.27 -17.18 -17.55
CA ASP A 646 -5.98 -15.91 -17.42
C ASP A 646 -7.47 -16.12 -17.64
N GLY A 647 -8.27 -15.06 -17.44
CA GLY A 647 -9.70 -15.10 -17.76
C GLY A 647 -10.47 -16.12 -16.93
N ILE A 648 -10.04 -16.36 -15.69
CA ILE A 648 -10.81 -17.17 -14.76
C ILE A 648 -12.07 -16.39 -14.39
N VAL A 649 -13.20 -17.11 -14.38
CA VAL A 649 -14.51 -16.52 -14.07
C VAL A 649 -14.53 -16.05 -12.62
N ASN A 650 -14.98 -14.81 -12.40
CA ASN A 650 -15.20 -14.26 -11.07
C ASN A 650 -16.68 -14.45 -10.69
N ASP A 651 -16.95 -15.48 -9.88
CA ASP A 651 -18.32 -15.85 -9.50
C ASP A 651 -19.06 -14.73 -8.75
N LYS A 652 -18.35 -13.90 -7.98
CA LYS A 652 -18.95 -12.75 -7.26
C LYS A 652 -19.44 -11.68 -8.23
N HIS A 653 -18.69 -11.41 -9.29
CA HIS A 653 -19.10 -10.48 -10.33
C HIS A 653 -20.28 -11.02 -11.14
N VAL A 654 -20.29 -12.34 -11.42
CA VAL A 654 -21.43 -13.00 -12.08
C VAL A 654 -22.70 -12.86 -11.23
N GLU A 655 -22.61 -13.14 -9.92
CA GLU A 655 -23.74 -12.97 -9.00
C GLU A 655 -24.23 -11.52 -8.95
N THR A 656 -23.31 -10.56 -8.88
CA THR A 656 -23.62 -9.12 -8.88
C THR A 656 -24.39 -8.72 -10.14
N LEU A 657 -23.93 -9.14 -11.33
CA LEU A 657 -24.61 -8.85 -12.59
C LEU A 657 -25.97 -9.55 -12.72
N ARG A 658 -26.13 -10.76 -12.16
CA ARG A 658 -27.44 -11.44 -12.12
C ARG A 658 -28.44 -10.69 -11.23
N ARG A 659 -27.98 -10.12 -10.11
CA ARG A 659 -28.81 -9.40 -9.15
C ARG A 659 -29.14 -7.97 -9.60
N GLU A 660 -28.15 -7.24 -10.07
CA GLU A 660 -28.23 -5.78 -10.29
C GLU A 660 -28.34 -5.40 -11.77
N GLY A 661 -28.19 -6.37 -12.67
CA GLY A 661 -28.20 -6.15 -14.11
C GLY A 661 -26.95 -5.44 -14.61
N ARG A 662 -27.07 -4.82 -15.79
CA ARG A 662 -25.97 -4.14 -16.50
C ARG A 662 -26.49 -2.85 -17.13
N ALA A 663 -25.65 -1.82 -17.17
CA ALA A 663 -25.87 -0.60 -17.93
C ALA A 663 -25.73 -0.86 -19.44
N PRO A 664 -26.43 -0.10 -20.32
CA PRO A 664 -26.23 -0.20 -21.77
C PRO A 664 -24.79 0.15 -22.16
N LEU A 665 -24.17 -0.62 -23.08
CA LEU A 665 -22.77 -0.46 -23.47
C LEU A 665 -22.48 0.95 -23.98
N ARG A 666 -23.41 1.56 -24.74
CA ARG A 666 -23.25 2.93 -25.24
C ARG A 666 -22.98 3.95 -24.11
N GLN A 667 -23.63 3.78 -22.96
CA GLN A 667 -23.43 4.64 -21.80
C GLN A 667 -22.19 4.21 -21.02
N PHE A 668 -22.05 2.90 -20.79
CA PHE A 668 -20.96 2.33 -20.00
C PHE A 668 -19.57 2.58 -20.60
N LEU A 669 -19.42 2.52 -21.92
CA LEU A 669 -18.15 2.82 -22.60
C LEU A 669 -17.66 4.25 -22.33
N ARG A 670 -18.56 5.17 -21.98
CA ARG A 670 -18.30 6.59 -21.73
C ARG A 670 -18.54 6.98 -20.27
N ILE A 671 -18.57 6.01 -19.36
CA ILE A 671 -18.73 6.27 -17.92
C ILE A 671 -17.55 7.09 -17.40
N THR A 672 -17.82 8.11 -16.60
CA THR A 672 -16.77 8.94 -15.98
C THR A 672 -16.18 8.21 -14.78
N ARG A 673 -14.96 8.60 -14.33
CA ARG A 673 -14.38 8.04 -13.08
C ARG A 673 -15.30 8.25 -11.88
N SER A 674 -15.91 9.43 -11.77
CA SER A 674 -16.84 9.74 -10.67
C SER A 674 -18.07 8.84 -10.67
N ASP A 675 -18.67 8.63 -11.84
CA ASP A 675 -19.87 7.78 -11.95
C ASP A 675 -19.50 6.31 -11.75
N PHE A 676 -18.31 5.91 -12.18
CA PHE A 676 -17.80 4.56 -12.00
C PHE A 676 -17.60 4.21 -10.52
N TYR A 677 -16.92 5.07 -9.75
CA TYR A 677 -16.72 4.87 -8.30
C TYR A 677 -17.87 5.43 -7.44
N GLY A 678 -18.98 5.84 -8.06
CA GLY A 678 -20.16 6.37 -7.38
C GLY A 678 -21.06 5.28 -6.77
N GLY A 679 -22.36 5.57 -6.68
CA GLY A 679 -23.32 4.73 -5.95
C GLY A 679 -23.50 3.29 -6.46
N GLU A 680 -23.01 2.95 -7.66
CA GLU A 680 -23.13 1.62 -8.27
C GLU A 680 -21.78 0.93 -8.49
N VAL A 681 -20.77 1.28 -7.67
CA VAL A 681 -19.37 0.85 -7.83
C VAL A 681 -19.20 -0.65 -8.06
N MET A 682 -19.83 -1.52 -7.26
CA MET A 682 -19.70 -2.97 -7.39
C MET A 682 -20.24 -3.48 -8.74
N LYS A 683 -21.39 -2.96 -9.18
CA LYS A 683 -21.96 -3.27 -10.50
C LYS A 683 -21.05 -2.80 -11.62
N ASN A 684 -20.43 -1.62 -11.48
CA ASN A 684 -19.54 -1.05 -12.47
C ASN A 684 -18.27 -1.89 -12.64
N TYR A 685 -17.65 -2.34 -11.54
CA TYR A 685 -16.54 -3.30 -11.57
C TYR A 685 -16.95 -4.62 -12.21
N ALA A 686 -18.07 -5.20 -11.79
CA ALA A 686 -18.56 -6.47 -12.32
C ALA A 686 -18.82 -6.39 -13.83
N GLN A 687 -19.43 -5.30 -14.31
CA GLN A 687 -19.67 -5.08 -15.73
C GLN A 687 -18.39 -4.82 -16.52
N ALA A 688 -17.45 -4.05 -15.97
CA ALA A 688 -16.14 -3.80 -16.58
C ALA A 688 -15.37 -5.10 -16.79
N TRP A 689 -15.26 -5.91 -15.74
CA TRP A 689 -14.66 -7.24 -15.78
C TRP A 689 -15.36 -8.13 -16.83
N ALA A 690 -16.68 -8.26 -16.77
CA ALA A 690 -17.42 -9.14 -17.66
C ALA A 690 -17.31 -8.71 -19.13
N PHE A 691 -17.29 -7.40 -19.41
CA PHE A 691 -17.16 -6.90 -20.77
C PHE A 691 -15.75 -7.12 -21.33
N VAL A 692 -14.70 -6.91 -20.53
CA VAL A 692 -13.33 -7.25 -20.92
C VAL A 692 -13.18 -8.76 -21.13
N HIS A 693 -13.71 -9.57 -20.21
CA HIS A 693 -13.70 -11.03 -20.31
C HIS A 693 -14.39 -11.51 -21.59
N PHE A 694 -15.59 -10.98 -21.89
CA PHE A 694 -16.29 -11.22 -23.14
C PHE A 694 -15.45 -10.88 -24.37
N LEU A 695 -14.79 -9.72 -24.36
CA LEU A 695 -13.96 -9.27 -25.48
C LEU A 695 -12.71 -10.14 -25.68
N GLN A 696 -12.12 -10.65 -24.60
CA GLN A 696 -10.90 -11.47 -24.65
C GLN A 696 -11.20 -12.94 -24.98
N GLU A 697 -12.27 -13.52 -24.41
CA GLU A 697 -12.53 -14.97 -24.45
C GLU A 697 -13.53 -15.40 -25.53
N SER A 698 -14.32 -14.48 -26.11
CA SER A 698 -15.36 -14.83 -27.09
C SER A 698 -14.88 -14.83 -28.55
N GLY A 699 -13.59 -15.02 -28.80
CA GLY A 699 -13.03 -15.28 -30.14
C GLY A 699 -12.29 -14.12 -30.80
N LYS A 700 -11.49 -14.46 -31.83
CA LYS A 700 -10.42 -13.61 -32.40
C LYS A 700 -10.86 -12.20 -32.81
N GLY A 701 -12.03 -12.05 -33.42
CA GLY A 701 -12.50 -10.74 -33.88
C GLY A 701 -12.72 -9.73 -32.74
N ARG A 702 -13.04 -10.19 -31.53
CA ARG A 702 -13.22 -9.32 -30.35
C ARG A 702 -11.88 -9.00 -29.69
N THR A 703 -10.96 -9.95 -29.61
CA THR A 703 -9.57 -9.71 -29.19
C THR A 703 -8.89 -8.67 -30.09
N GLU A 704 -9.18 -8.68 -31.40
CA GLU A 704 -8.72 -7.66 -32.34
C GLU A 704 -9.30 -6.26 -32.06
N LEU A 705 -10.56 -6.15 -31.59
CA LEU A 705 -11.13 -4.88 -31.15
C LEU A 705 -10.36 -4.32 -29.94
N VAL A 706 -10.05 -5.16 -28.95
CA VAL A 706 -9.24 -4.76 -27.78
C VAL A 706 -7.87 -4.27 -28.23
N ALA A 707 -7.17 -5.06 -29.06
CA ALA A 707 -5.85 -4.69 -29.58
C ALA A 707 -5.87 -3.38 -30.37
N ARG A 708 -6.91 -3.15 -31.18
CA ARG A 708 -7.09 -1.89 -31.92
C ARG A 708 -7.38 -0.73 -30.98
N PHE A 709 -8.26 -0.91 -29.99
CA PHE A 709 -8.58 0.13 -29.01
C PHE A 709 -7.34 0.59 -28.25
N LEU A 710 -6.54 -0.37 -27.76
CA LEU A 710 -5.26 -0.13 -27.12
C LEU A 710 -4.25 0.56 -28.03
N LYS A 711 -4.20 0.20 -29.31
CA LYS A 711 -3.34 0.86 -30.30
C LYS A 711 -3.71 2.33 -30.46
N GLU A 712 -5.00 2.66 -30.47
CA GLU A 712 -5.47 4.04 -30.56
C GLU A 712 -5.09 4.83 -29.29
N LEU A 713 -5.37 4.28 -28.09
CA LEU A 713 -5.01 4.91 -26.82
C LEU A 713 -3.49 5.13 -26.69
N SER A 714 -2.68 4.12 -26.99
CA SER A 714 -1.21 4.20 -26.94
C SER A 714 -0.61 5.13 -28.00
N SER A 715 -1.39 5.59 -28.97
CA SER A 715 -0.99 6.64 -29.91
C SER A 715 -1.22 8.06 -29.38
N GLY A 716 -1.68 8.20 -28.13
CA GLY A 716 -1.97 9.47 -27.47
C GLY A 716 -3.38 9.99 -27.69
N LYS A 717 -4.28 9.21 -28.29
CA LYS A 717 -5.69 9.60 -28.46
C LYS A 717 -6.42 9.64 -27.13
N LEU A 718 -7.41 10.51 -27.04
CA LEU A 718 -8.33 10.55 -25.90
C LEU A 718 -9.24 9.31 -25.91
N ALA A 719 -9.73 8.93 -24.73
CA ALA A 719 -10.66 7.81 -24.58
C ALA A 719 -11.83 7.90 -25.57
N ASP A 720 -12.47 9.07 -25.63
CA ASP A 720 -13.66 9.27 -26.45
C ASP A 720 -13.41 9.12 -27.94
N GLU A 721 -12.28 9.63 -28.42
CA GLU A 721 -11.84 9.50 -29.81
C GLU A 721 -11.52 8.04 -30.14
N ALA A 722 -10.80 7.34 -29.26
CA ALA A 722 -10.49 5.93 -29.43
C ALA A 722 -11.76 5.06 -29.43
N ILE A 723 -12.75 5.41 -28.61
CA ILE A 723 -14.07 4.76 -28.57
C ILE A 723 -14.78 4.97 -29.91
N ASP A 724 -14.84 6.19 -30.43
CA ASP A 724 -15.51 6.47 -31.70
C ASP A 724 -14.86 5.76 -32.89
N ILE A 725 -13.54 5.61 -32.87
CA ILE A 725 -12.79 4.89 -33.91
C ILE A 725 -13.10 3.38 -33.87
N VAL A 726 -13.09 2.77 -32.68
CA VAL A 726 -13.10 1.30 -32.53
C VAL A 726 -14.49 0.75 -32.26
N PHE A 727 -15.23 1.36 -31.34
CA PHE A 727 -16.56 0.97 -30.92
C PHE A 727 -17.62 1.85 -31.60
N THR A 728 -17.67 1.79 -32.93
CA THR A 728 -18.67 2.52 -33.72
C THR A 728 -20.10 2.15 -33.29
N PRO A 729 -21.12 3.01 -33.52
CA PRO A 729 -22.51 2.70 -33.14
C PRO A 729 -23.01 1.35 -33.65
N THR A 730 -22.61 0.95 -34.85
CA THR A 730 -22.94 -0.35 -35.44
C THR A 730 -22.29 -1.51 -34.67
N ILE A 731 -21.01 -1.38 -34.32
CA ILE A 731 -20.30 -2.40 -33.53
C ILE A 731 -20.92 -2.50 -32.13
N VAL A 732 -21.15 -1.38 -31.45
CA VAL A 732 -21.75 -1.35 -30.12
C VAL A 732 -23.14 -2.00 -30.11
N ALA A 733 -23.97 -1.72 -31.10
CA ALA A 733 -25.29 -2.34 -31.21
C ALA A 733 -25.21 -3.87 -31.38
N SER A 734 -24.24 -4.38 -32.14
CA SER A 734 -23.99 -5.83 -32.25
C SER A 734 -23.53 -6.43 -30.93
N LEU A 735 -22.55 -5.79 -30.29
CA LEU A 735 -21.97 -6.25 -29.04
C LEU A 735 -22.99 -6.25 -27.89
N GLU A 736 -23.94 -5.32 -27.85
CA GLU A 736 -24.96 -5.23 -26.79
C GLU A 736 -25.74 -6.54 -26.64
N GLY A 737 -26.26 -7.07 -27.76
CA GLY A 737 -27.04 -8.31 -27.76
C GLY A 737 -26.18 -9.55 -27.50
N GLU A 738 -24.95 -9.57 -28.02
CA GLU A 738 -24.01 -10.67 -27.82
C GLU A 738 -23.50 -10.74 -26.37
N PHE A 739 -23.14 -9.59 -25.80
CA PHE A 739 -22.70 -9.45 -24.42
C PHE A 739 -23.81 -9.84 -23.45
N ALA A 740 -25.05 -9.45 -23.72
CA ALA A 740 -26.20 -9.89 -22.93
C ALA A 740 -26.36 -11.42 -22.90
N LYS A 741 -26.17 -12.08 -24.05
CA LYS A 741 -26.21 -13.55 -24.13
C LYS A 741 -25.03 -14.18 -23.41
N PHE A 742 -23.85 -13.60 -23.52
CA PHE A 742 -22.65 -14.05 -22.82
C PHE A 742 -22.84 -14.01 -21.30
N VAL A 743 -23.26 -12.88 -20.74
CA VAL A 743 -23.51 -12.74 -19.30
C VAL A 743 -24.61 -13.70 -18.82
N GLY A 744 -25.64 -13.94 -19.63
CA GLY A 744 -26.68 -14.92 -19.30
C GLY A 744 -26.23 -16.40 -19.40
N GLY A 745 -25.07 -16.67 -20.00
CA GLY A 745 -24.47 -18.00 -20.14
C GLY A 745 -23.34 -18.30 -19.14
N LEU A 746 -22.81 -17.29 -18.46
CA LEU A 746 -22.00 -17.42 -17.23
C LEU A 746 -22.92 -17.84 -16.09
#